data_AF-A0A7Y0HA42-F1
#
_entry.id   AF-A0A7Y0HA42-F1
#
_cell.length_a   1.000
_cell.length_b   1.000
_cell.length_c   1.000
_cell.angle_alpha   90.00
_cell.angle_beta   90.00
_cell.angle_gamma   90.00
#
_symmetry.space_group_name_H-M   'P 1'
#
loop_
_entity.id
_entity.type
_entity.pdbx_description
1 polymer ?
#
loop_
_entity_poly.entity_id
_entity_poly.type
_entity_poly.pdbx_seq_one_letter_code
_entity_poly.pdbx_strand_id
1 'polypeptide(L)'
;ARTVQSNAVTLASWDPAQLAAPAAEDASRLLGAVSAGTLPSLPVFEGAGERGFATAEHAALQCQLMLQALELGNKSFEGAGAVRQLAAGHAFTLNQHDHYGDSSGMNAFKVLTVAHAAINNFAAGKVSAGGVAGSSTLEHFRGLEPGTYRNTFKCVRQAVPIVPLALAQRLWPTALGTQSALVVGVPGAAITTERDHRIKVQFAWQRGIAPNAGGLTDTGLLHDKSGNAPGSEASGTWVRVAEALAGPNWGTQFVPRIGGEVLVDFIAGDIDRPVVVAQLYNGADLPPYLAGVDAPTNHAGVVSGWHSHALDGAGFNQWVVDDSQAQLRMRLASSSAASQINLGYLVAQSAPSAQRGSYRGAGFELRSDAWGVVRGGDGVLLSSAARLQSGASVASTQMDAAEAMAQLKGAQALSTALTDAATQQKALSSASAHQAQADFIGATDAQDKGMHPTSVNGQTAQKATVGNRTLDADQPVERFAAPMVLMASAATINWASAASTAIFAGGQVQWTSGTDTHWAAAQTLSTVSGYATALFTHAGGIQAIAGNGPVSLQAHTDALEILADQAVTVVSVQDCIEIKASQKITLQAGQSSVTLEGGNITFACPRLFSVKGGVHAFEDGSSKAAGLGKLPDSRVPLYDLRYCLTDSVYGVPLSRQPYRLRVNGDVFEGITDDKGYTTSVPTGDSSANVMVEILGEGEVNG
;
A
#
# COMPACT_ATOMS: atom_id res chain seq x y z
N ALA A 1 -44.34 -44.51 52.08
CA ALA A 1 -44.75 -43.09 52.12
C ALA A 1 -45.19 -42.63 50.72
N ARG A 2 -46.01 -41.57 50.64
CA ARG A 2 -46.34 -40.88 49.38
C ARG A 2 -45.98 -39.41 49.51
N THR A 3 -45.41 -38.84 48.47
CA THR A 3 -44.98 -37.43 48.45
C THR A 3 -45.30 -36.87 47.07
N VAL A 4 -45.82 -35.64 47.00
CA VAL A 4 -46.05 -34.97 45.72
C VAL A 4 -44.71 -34.44 45.21
N GLN A 5 -44.32 -34.84 44.00
CA GLN A 5 -43.15 -34.32 43.29
C GLN A 5 -43.60 -33.69 41.96
N SER A 6 -42.70 -32.96 41.33
CA SER A 6 -42.86 -32.51 39.95
C SER A 6 -43.07 -33.70 39.00
N ASN A 7 -43.99 -33.54 38.06
CA ASN A 7 -44.46 -34.61 37.16
C ASN A 7 -44.28 -34.26 35.67
N ALA A 8 -43.59 -33.17 35.37
CA ALA A 8 -43.14 -32.81 34.04
C ALA A 8 -41.80 -32.07 34.12
N VAL A 9 -40.96 -32.23 33.11
CA VAL A 9 -39.65 -31.58 32.99
C VAL A 9 -39.52 -31.02 31.59
N THR A 10 -38.97 -29.81 31.49
CA THR A 10 -38.60 -29.17 30.23
C THR A 10 -37.17 -28.67 30.34
N LEU A 11 -36.30 -29.13 29.45
CA LEU A 11 -34.90 -28.71 29.38
C LEU A 11 -34.61 -28.05 28.03
N ALA A 12 -33.85 -26.96 28.04
CA ALA A 12 -33.33 -26.31 26.84
C ALA A 12 -31.93 -25.74 27.07
N SER A 13 -31.14 -25.64 26.00
CA SER A 13 -29.84 -24.95 26.00
C SER A 13 -29.56 -24.33 24.64
N TRP A 14 -28.71 -23.32 24.58
CA TRP A 14 -28.28 -22.68 23.33
C TRP A 14 -26.98 -23.27 22.79
N ASP A 15 -26.91 -23.69 21.52
CA ASP A 15 -25.64 -24.05 20.88
C ASP A 15 -25.27 -23.02 19.80
N PRO A 16 -24.27 -22.15 20.05
CA PRO A 16 -23.83 -21.15 19.08
C PRO A 16 -23.07 -21.74 17.89
N ALA A 17 -22.57 -22.98 17.97
CA ALA A 17 -21.90 -23.61 16.83
C ALA A 17 -22.91 -24.07 15.76
N GLN A 18 -24.10 -24.49 16.20
CA GLN A 18 -25.19 -24.94 15.33
C GLN A 18 -26.24 -23.85 15.08
N LEU A 19 -26.20 -22.75 15.85
CA LEU A 19 -27.27 -21.73 15.91
C LEU A 19 -28.64 -22.39 16.20
N ALA A 20 -28.64 -23.35 17.12
CA ALA A 20 -29.80 -24.15 17.47
C ALA A 20 -30.02 -24.14 18.98
N ALA A 21 -31.24 -24.41 19.41
CA ALA A 21 -31.58 -24.59 20.81
C ALA A 21 -32.07 -26.02 21.07
N PRO A 22 -31.16 -27.00 21.28
CA PRO A 22 -31.56 -28.34 21.69
C PRO A 22 -32.43 -28.29 22.94
N ALA A 23 -33.63 -28.85 22.83
CA ALA A 23 -34.63 -28.82 23.89
C ALA A 23 -35.48 -30.11 23.88
N ALA A 24 -36.02 -30.46 25.04
CA ALA A 24 -36.95 -31.55 25.20
C ALA A 24 -37.91 -31.30 26.36
N GLU A 25 -39.09 -31.90 26.28
CA GLU A 25 -40.08 -31.94 27.34
C GLU A 25 -40.56 -33.38 27.52
N ASP A 26 -40.72 -33.82 28.77
CA ASP A 26 -41.32 -35.11 29.09
C ASP A 26 -42.24 -34.96 30.31
N ALA A 27 -43.27 -35.81 30.36
CA ALA A 27 -44.28 -35.79 31.41
C ALA A 27 -44.55 -37.19 31.94
N SER A 28 -44.89 -37.27 33.23
CA SER A 28 -45.05 -38.51 33.98
C SER A 28 -46.13 -39.40 33.35
N ARG A 29 -45.71 -40.60 32.92
CA ARG A 29 -46.61 -41.68 32.51
C ARG A 29 -46.89 -42.65 33.66
N LEU A 30 -46.20 -42.48 34.79
CA LEU A 30 -46.25 -43.40 35.95
C LEU A 30 -47.33 -43.04 36.99
N LEU A 31 -48.09 -41.96 36.80
CA LEU A 31 -49.18 -41.56 37.71
C LEU A 31 -50.17 -42.70 37.99
N GLY A 32 -50.46 -43.52 36.97
CA GLY A 32 -51.28 -44.74 37.10
C GLY A 32 -50.58 -45.90 37.83
N ALA A 33 -49.33 -46.21 37.46
CA ALA A 33 -48.52 -47.29 38.06
C ALA A 33 -48.18 -47.04 39.55
N VAL A 34 -48.10 -45.78 39.96
CA VAL A 34 -47.81 -45.36 41.33
C VAL A 34 -49.11 -45.18 42.14
N SER A 35 -50.28 -45.23 41.50
CA SER A 35 -51.59 -44.94 42.09
C SER A 35 -51.60 -43.59 42.80
N ALA A 36 -50.97 -42.57 42.19
CA ALA A 36 -50.78 -41.25 42.77
C ALA A 36 -52.06 -40.38 42.77
N GLY A 37 -53.10 -40.80 42.04
CA GLY A 37 -54.33 -40.02 41.83
C GLY A 37 -54.20 -39.04 40.65
N THR A 38 -55.22 -38.21 40.42
CA THR A 38 -55.17 -37.13 39.42
C THR A 38 -54.42 -35.94 40.02
N LEU A 39 -53.22 -35.67 39.53
CA LEU A 39 -52.43 -34.50 39.91
C LEU A 39 -52.45 -33.46 38.77
N PRO A 40 -52.46 -32.15 39.06
CA PRO A 40 -52.21 -31.13 38.05
C PRO A 40 -50.79 -31.27 37.49
N SER A 41 -50.53 -30.65 36.33
CA SER A 41 -49.16 -30.55 35.82
C SER A 41 -48.34 -29.65 36.75
N LEU A 42 -47.20 -30.17 37.20
CA LEU A 42 -46.22 -29.53 38.05
C LEU A 42 -44.86 -29.55 37.32
N PRO A 43 -44.70 -28.72 36.27
CA PRO A 43 -43.51 -28.74 35.44
C PRO A 43 -42.31 -28.08 36.14
N VAL A 44 -41.12 -28.60 35.89
CA VAL A 44 -39.85 -27.92 36.12
C VAL A 44 -39.29 -27.50 34.77
N PHE A 45 -39.04 -26.19 34.60
CA PHE A 45 -38.45 -25.64 33.38
C PHE A 45 -37.03 -25.16 33.63
N GLU A 46 -36.11 -25.56 32.75
CA GLU A 46 -34.74 -25.07 32.78
C GLU A 46 -34.23 -24.83 31.36
N GLY A 47 -34.10 -23.55 30.98
CA GLY A 47 -33.63 -23.12 29.66
C GLY A 47 -32.39 -22.24 29.69
N ALA A 48 -31.72 -22.11 30.84
CA ALA A 48 -30.59 -21.21 31.01
C ALA A 48 -29.26 -21.94 30.73
N GLY A 49 -28.50 -21.47 29.74
CA GLY A 49 -27.12 -21.88 29.50
C GLY A 49 -26.79 -22.23 28.05
N GLU A 50 -25.49 -22.36 27.77
CA GLU A 50 -24.93 -22.63 26.44
C GLU A 50 -24.37 -24.06 26.35
N ARG A 51 -24.60 -24.83 25.27
CA ARG A 51 -24.04 -26.17 25.05
C ARG A 51 -24.31 -27.18 26.18
N GLY A 52 -25.48 -27.07 26.82
CA GLY A 52 -25.92 -28.02 27.84
C GLY A 52 -26.24 -29.40 27.26
N PHE A 53 -26.67 -29.44 26.00
CA PHE A 53 -26.98 -30.68 25.27
C PHE A 53 -26.38 -30.61 23.87
N ALA A 54 -25.85 -31.74 23.39
CA ALA A 54 -25.25 -31.86 22.06
C ALA A 54 -26.31 -31.94 20.95
N THR A 55 -27.46 -32.57 21.26
CA THR A 55 -28.59 -32.76 20.35
C THR A 55 -29.91 -32.75 21.12
N ALA A 56 -31.04 -32.71 20.40
CA ALA A 56 -32.36 -32.84 21.00
C ALA A 56 -32.56 -34.22 21.64
N GLU A 57 -31.98 -35.29 21.10
CA GLU A 57 -32.03 -36.63 21.72
C GLU A 57 -31.26 -36.67 23.04
N HIS A 58 -30.11 -35.98 23.14
CA HIS A 58 -29.40 -35.85 24.41
C HIS A 58 -30.25 -35.07 25.43
N ALA A 59 -30.89 -33.96 25.01
CA ALA A 59 -31.81 -33.23 25.87
C ALA A 59 -32.99 -34.11 26.35
N ALA A 60 -33.57 -34.92 25.46
CA ALA A 60 -34.66 -35.84 25.78
C ALA A 60 -34.25 -36.92 26.79
N LEU A 61 -33.05 -37.50 26.64
CA LEU A 61 -32.52 -38.46 27.60
C LEU A 61 -32.33 -37.83 28.98
N GLN A 62 -31.73 -36.64 29.05
CA GLN A 62 -31.54 -35.93 30.32
C GLN A 62 -32.87 -35.55 30.96
N CYS A 63 -33.84 -35.10 30.16
CA CYS A 63 -35.19 -34.78 30.58
C CYS A 63 -35.90 -36.01 31.18
N GLN A 64 -35.80 -37.16 30.51
CA GLN A 64 -36.35 -38.43 30.98
C GLN A 64 -35.70 -38.88 32.30
N LEU A 65 -34.36 -38.80 32.40
CA LEU A 65 -33.63 -39.19 33.62
C LEU A 65 -34.00 -38.28 34.80
N MET A 66 -34.08 -36.97 34.58
CA MET A 66 -34.50 -36.00 35.59
C MET A 66 -35.93 -36.27 36.07
N LEU A 67 -36.86 -36.51 35.14
CA LEU A 67 -38.24 -36.88 35.45
C LEU A 67 -38.29 -38.17 36.29
N GLN A 68 -37.55 -39.21 35.89
CA GLN A 68 -37.49 -40.47 36.63
C GLN A 68 -36.88 -40.31 38.03
N ALA A 69 -35.88 -39.44 38.19
CA ALA A 69 -35.27 -39.13 39.48
C ALA A 69 -36.27 -38.47 40.43
N LEU A 70 -37.08 -37.55 39.93
CA LEU A 70 -38.18 -36.91 40.66
C LEU A 70 -39.27 -37.94 41.01
N GLU A 71 -39.65 -38.77 40.04
CA GLU A 71 -40.69 -39.79 40.21
C GLU A 71 -40.32 -40.88 41.23
N LEU A 72 -39.04 -41.18 41.41
CA LEU A 72 -38.56 -42.14 42.43
C LEU A 72 -39.02 -41.75 43.84
N GLY A 73 -39.14 -40.44 44.11
CA GLY A 73 -39.62 -39.89 45.38
C GLY A 73 -41.13 -39.92 45.58
N ASN A 74 -41.93 -40.23 44.54
CA ASN A 74 -43.39 -40.14 44.63
C ASN A 74 -44.00 -41.15 45.60
N LYS A 75 -43.52 -42.40 45.57
CA LYS A 75 -44.04 -43.47 46.43
C LYS A 75 -42.97 -44.49 46.73
N SER A 76 -42.67 -44.60 48.02
CA SER A 76 -41.80 -45.62 48.58
C SER A 76 -42.59 -46.54 49.50
N PHE A 77 -42.09 -47.75 49.64
CA PHE A 77 -42.62 -48.76 50.55
C PHE A 77 -41.54 -49.07 51.58
N GLU A 78 -41.96 -49.31 52.81
CA GLU A 78 -41.09 -49.75 53.89
C GLU A 78 -41.61 -51.11 54.36
N GLY A 79 -40.69 -52.04 54.60
CA GLY A 79 -41.01 -53.39 55.03
C GLY A 79 -39.97 -53.93 55.99
N ALA A 80 -40.32 -55.01 56.67
CA ALA A 80 -39.44 -55.75 57.56
C ALA A 80 -39.56 -57.25 57.28
N GLY A 81 -38.47 -58.00 57.45
CA GLY A 81 -38.45 -59.42 57.13
C GLY A 81 -37.27 -60.18 57.74
N ALA A 82 -37.16 -61.46 57.40
CA ALA A 82 -36.05 -62.34 57.81
C ALA A 82 -35.29 -62.94 56.62
N VAL A 83 -35.48 -62.41 55.40
CA VAL A 83 -34.77 -62.85 54.21
C VAL A 83 -33.29 -62.42 54.29
N ARG A 84 -32.39 -63.39 54.47
CA ARG A 84 -30.96 -63.13 54.71
C ARG A 84 -30.21 -62.59 53.50
N GLN A 85 -30.67 -62.92 52.30
CA GLN A 85 -30.05 -62.55 51.02
C GLN A 85 -30.62 -61.26 50.41
N LEU A 86 -31.53 -60.57 51.12
CA LEU A 86 -32.11 -59.33 50.62
C LEU A 86 -31.02 -58.25 50.60
N ALA A 87 -30.78 -57.63 49.44
CA ALA A 87 -29.78 -56.58 49.29
C ALA A 87 -30.35 -55.41 48.48
N ALA A 88 -29.74 -54.22 48.61
CA ALA A 88 -30.06 -53.10 47.73
C ALA A 88 -29.85 -53.51 46.25
N GLY A 89 -30.78 -53.13 45.39
CA GLY A 89 -30.82 -53.53 43.98
C GLY A 89 -31.53 -54.86 43.68
N HIS A 90 -31.76 -55.71 44.67
CA HIS A 90 -32.49 -56.97 44.46
C HIS A 90 -33.98 -56.73 44.19
N ALA A 91 -34.52 -57.47 43.23
CA ALA A 91 -35.96 -57.55 42.98
C ALA A 91 -36.58 -58.71 43.78
N PHE A 92 -37.81 -58.53 44.25
CA PHE A 92 -38.58 -59.58 44.94
C PHE A 92 -40.08 -59.42 44.68
N THR A 93 -40.82 -60.52 44.80
CA THR A 93 -42.29 -60.52 44.79
C THR A 93 -42.84 -60.75 46.19
N LEU A 94 -43.86 -59.99 46.58
CA LEU A 94 -44.52 -60.12 47.87
C LEU A 94 -45.79 -60.96 47.72
N ASN A 95 -45.78 -62.17 48.26
CA ASN A 95 -46.92 -63.06 48.18
C ASN A 95 -47.75 -62.96 49.47
N GLN A 96 -49.03 -63.36 49.43
CA GLN A 96 -49.92 -63.44 50.60
C GLN A 96 -50.15 -62.12 51.38
N HIS A 97 -49.90 -60.97 50.76
CA HIS A 97 -50.20 -59.66 51.36
C HIS A 97 -51.58 -59.16 50.93
N ASP A 98 -52.44 -58.75 51.87
CA ASP A 98 -53.85 -58.40 51.61
C ASP A 98 -54.04 -57.37 50.46
N HIS A 99 -53.15 -56.38 50.37
CA HIS A 99 -53.19 -55.35 49.33
C HIS A 99 -52.25 -55.57 48.13
N TYR A 100 -51.26 -56.46 48.25
CA TYR A 100 -50.15 -56.57 47.28
C TYR A 100 -49.79 -58.02 46.98
N GLY A 101 -50.69 -58.97 47.23
CA GLY A 101 -50.50 -60.38 46.91
C GLY A 101 -50.67 -60.67 45.43
N ASP A 102 -50.64 -61.95 45.09
CA ASP A 102 -50.51 -62.43 43.69
C ASP A 102 -51.68 -62.00 42.79
N SER A 103 -52.88 -61.80 43.36
CA SER A 103 -54.06 -61.31 42.63
C SER A 103 -54.01 -59.82 42.27
N SER A 104 -53.09 -59.04 42.85
CA SER A 104 -53.03 -57.59 42.64
C SER A 104 -52.34 -57.16 41.33
N GLY A 105 -51.55 -58.04 40.71
CA GLY A 105 -50.66 -57.67 39.59
C GLY A 105 -49.59 -56.62 39.94
N MET A 106 -49.47 -56.27 41.22
CA MET A 106 -48.66 -55.16 41.75
C MET A 106 -47.78 -55.61 42.92
N ASN A 107 -47.34 -56.88 42.90
CA ASN A 107 -46.60 -57.54 43.97
C ASN A 107 -45.06 -57.51 43.77
N ALA A 108 -44.57 -56.97 42.65
CA ALA A 108 -43.14 -56.92 42.31
C ALA A 108 -42.47 -55.62 42.79
N PHE A 109 -41.38 -55.75 43.54
CA PHE A 109 -40.64 -54.65 44.17
C PHE A 109 -39.14 -54.75 43.93
N LYS A 110 -38.43 -53.62 44.05
CA LYS A 110 -36.98 -53.54 44.02
C LYS A 110 -36.48 -52.78 45.25
N VAL A 111 -35.53 -53.36 45.98
CA VAL A 111 -34.99 -52.81 47.22
C VAL A 111 -34.07 -51.63 46.92
N LEU A 112 -34.29 -50.50 47.58
CA LEU A 112 -33.43 -49.32 47.52
C LEU A 112 -32.38 -49.34 48.63
N THR A 113 -32.81 -49.65 49.85
CA THR A 113 -31.95 -49.72 51.04
C THR A 113 -32.42 -50.87 51.91
N VAL A 114 -31.48 -51.52 52.60
CA VAL A 114 -31.76 -52.57 53.57
C VAL A 114 -30.82 -52.39 54.76
N ALA A 115 -31.38 -52.44 55.96
CA ALA A 115 -30.64 -52.47 57.21
C ALA A 115 -30.79 -53.87 57.82
N HIS A 116 -29.65 -54.53 58.04
CA HIS A 116 -29.60 -55.88 58.59
C HIS A 116 -29.32 -55.81 60.09
N ALA A 117 -30.06 -56.59 60.87
CA ALA A 117 -29.84 -56.77 62.30
C ALA A 117 -29.79 -58.27 62.62
N ALA A 118 -28.70 -58.72 63.23
CA ALA A 118 -28.53 -60.09 63.69
C ALA A 118 -28.01 -60.09 65.12
N ILE A 119 -28.61 -60.92 65.98
CA ILE A 119 -28.09 -61.15 67.33
C ILE A 119 -27.55 -62.57 67.39
N ASN A 120 -26.30 -62.70 67.80
CA ASN A 120 -25.62 -63.98 67.93
C ASN A 120 -26.20 -64.80 69.10
N ASN A 121 -26.28 -66.13 68.99
CA ASN A 121 -26.78 -67.05 70.02
C ASN A 121 -25.69 -67.55 70.99
N PHE A 122 -24.45 -67.09 70.89
CA PHE A 122 -23.41 -67.43 71.86
C PHE A 122 -23.63 -66.72 73.21
N ALA A 123 -23.99 -67.49 74.25
CA ALA A 123 -23.87 -67.07 75.64
C ALA A 123 -22.41 -67.18 76.09
N ALA A 124 -21.57 -66.22 75.71
CA ALA A 124 -20.25 -66.04 76.30
C ALA A 124 -20.17 -64.64 76.92
N GLY A 125 -19.69 -64.58 78.16
CA GLY A 125 -19.87 -63.47 79.09
C GLY A 125 -19.57 -62.08 78.54
N LYS A 126 -20.43 -61.12 78.92
CA LYS A 126 -20.19 -59.68 79.01
C LYS A 126 -19.03 -59.15 78.15
N VAL A 127 -19.25 -59.02 76.84
CA VAL A 127 -18.54 -58.01 76.04
C VAL A 127 -19.54 -56.94 75.67
N SER A 128 -19.50 -55.85 76.42
CA SER A 128 -20.21 -54.61 76.12
C SER A 128 -19.61 -54.04 74.84
N ALA A 129 -20.23 -54.29 73.68
CA ALA A 129 -19.96 -53.48 72.50
C ALA A 129 -20.47 -52.07 72.80
N GLY A 130 -19.53 -51.16 73.04
CA GLY A 130 -19.77 -49.76 73.35
C GLY A 130 -20.76 -49.14 72.38
N GLY A 131 -21.74 -48.45 72.96
CA GLY A 131 -22.90 -47.93 72.25
C GLY A 131 -22.52 -47.03 71.07
N VAL A 132 -22.97 -47.43 69.89
CA VAL A 132 -23.45 -46.47 68.88
C VAL A 132 -24.88 -46.09 69.28
N ALA A 133 -24.99 -45.42 70.43
CA ALA A 133 -26.21 -44.76 70.86
C ALA A 133 -26.28 -43.43 70.10
N GLY A 134 -27.14 -43.38 69.08
CA GLY A 134 -27.36 -42.14 68.33
C GLY A 134 -28.09 -42.29 66.99
N SER A 135 -28.26 -43.51 66.45
CA SER A 135 -29.04 -43.70 65.21
C SER A 135 -30.46 -44.19 65.52
N SER A 136 -31.46 -43.43 65.08
CA SER A 136 -32.89 -43.79 65.09
C SER A 136 -33.23 -45.09 64.34
N THR A 137 -32.27 -45.65 63.59
CA THR A 137 -32.42 -46.93 62.88
C THR A 137 -32.41 -48.16 63.80
N LEU A 138 -31.83 -48.07 65.00
CA LEU A 138 -31.75 -49.19 65.94
C LEU A 138 -32.98 -49.35 66.84
N GLU A 139 -33.90 -48.38 66.86
CA GLU A 139 -35.13 -48.48 67.67
C GLU A 139 -36.05 -49.61 67.20
N HIS A 140 -36.11 -49.85 65.89
CA HIS A 140 -36.88 -50.94 65.27
C HIS A 140 -36.34 -52.34 65.59
N PHE A 141 -35.12 -52.41 66.15
CA PHE A 141 -34.42 -53.66 66.44
C PHE A 141 -34.23 -53.89 67.96
N ARG A 142 -34.84 -53.05 68.81
CA ARG A 142 -34.87 -53.28 70.27
C ARG A 142 -35.72 -54.51 70.59
N GLY A 143 -35.16 -55.46 71.36
CA GLY A 143 -35.87 -56.67 71.81
C GLY A 143 -35.74 -57.91 70.92
N LEU A 144 -34.80 -57.93 69.97
CA LEU A 144 -34.46 -59.15 69.21
C LEU A 144 -33.93 -60.25 70.13
N GLU A 145 -34.40 -61.48 69.94
CA GLU A 145 -33.94 -62.65 70.70
C GLU A 145 -32.56 -63.14 70.20
N PRO A 146 -31.68 -63.67 71.06
CA PRO A 146 -30.43 -64.29 70.65
C PRO A 146 -30.64 -65.39 69.61
N GLY A 147 -29.86 -65.38 68.53
CA GLY A 147 -29.97 -66.33 67.41
C GLY A 147 -30.95 -65.89 66.31
N THR A 148 -31.57 -64.73 66.44
CA THR A 148 -32.51 -64.21 65.43
C THR A 148 -31.86 -63.20 64.48
N TYR A 149 -32.42 -63.15 63.27
CA TYR A 149 -32.07 -62.19 62.22
C TYR A 149 -33.32 -61.49 61.73
N ARG A 150 -33.23 -60.17 61.57
CA ARG A 150 -34.24 -59.33 60.93
C ARG A 150 -33.58 -58.34 60.00
N ASN A 151 -34.35 -57.85 59.05
CA ASN A 151 -34.02 -56.64 58.31
C ASN A 151 -35.22 -55.72 58.27
N THR A 152 -34.93 -54.43 58.07
CA THR A 152 -35.88 -53.46 57.57
C THR A 152 -35.37 -52.95 56.23
N PHE A 153 -36.26 -52.66 55.30
CA PHE A 153 -35.88 -52.23 53.96
C PHE A 153 -36.84 -51.17 53.44
N LYS A 154 -36.32 -50.33 52.55
CA LYS A 154 -37.15 -49.47 51.70
C LYS A 154 -37.10 -49.99 50.28
N CYS A 155 -38.24 -50.08 49.62
CA CYS A 155 -38.34 -50.52 48.24
C CYS A 155 -39.28 -49.63 47.43
N VAL A 156 -39.19 -49.77 46.12
CA VAL A 156 -40.13 -49.20 45.14
C VAL A 156 -40.70 -50.34 44.29
N ARG A 157 -41.74 -50.07 43.51
CA ARG A 157 -42.23 -51.07 42.56
C ARG A 157 -41.12 -51.39 41.55
N GLN A 158 -41.03 -52.65 41.11
CA GLN A 158 -39.99 -53.06 40.17
C GLN A 158 -40.04 -52.27 38.84
N ALA A 159 -41.23 -51.80 38.44
CA ALA A 159 -41.43 -50.98 37.24
C ALA A 159 -40.95 -49.52 37.37
N VAL A 160 -40.67 -49.03 38.58
CA VAL A 160 -40.15 -47.66 38.79
C VAL A 160 -38.65 -47.65 38.52
N PRO A 161 -38.15 -46.85 37.56
CA PRO A 161 -36.72 -46.69 37.32
C PRO A 161 -36.01 -46.13 38.55
N ILE A 162 -34.84 -46.65 38.88
CA ILE A 162 -34.00 -46.12 39.96
C ILE A 162 -33.01 -45.15 39.33
N VAL A 163 -33.24 -43.86 39.52
CA VAL A 163 -32.37 -42.78 39.04
C VAL A 163 -31.95 -41.91 40.22
N PRO A 164 -30.65 -41.55 40.37
CA PRO A 164 -30.20 -40.71 41.48
C PRO A 164 -30.88 -39.34 41.52
N LEU A 165 -31.37 -38.94 42.70
CA LEU A 165 -31.99 -37.63 42.89
C LEU A 165 -31.04 -36.46 42.56
N ALA A 166 -29.72 -36.68 42.63
CA ALA A 166 -28.71 -35.69 42.27
C ALA A 166 -28.85 -35.18 40.81
N LEU A 167 -29.38 -36.01 39.89
CA LEU A 167 -29.65 -35.58 38.51
C LEU A 167 -30.76 -34.52 38.43
N ALA A 168 -31.68 -34.50 39.38
CA ALA A 168 -32.70 -33.45 39.51
C ALA A 168 -32.25 -32.26 40.36
N GLN A 169 -31.14 -32.37 41.10
CA GLN A 169 -30.57 -31.30 41.94
C GLN A 169 -29.43 -30.54 41.25
N ARG A 170 -28.92 -31.06 40.12
CA ARG A 170 -27.97 -30.42 39.20
C ARG A 170 -26.76 -29.78 39.93
N LEU A 171 -26.09 -30.60 40.74
CA LEU A 171 -24.89 -30.22 41.51
C LEU A 171 -23.65 -30.15 40.59
N TRP A 172 -23.50 -29.07 39.83
CA TRP A 172 -22.30 -28.86 39.03
C TRP A 172 -21.18 -28.16 39.81
N PRO A 173 -19.91 -28.46 39.51
CA PRO A 173 -18.82 -27.59 39.94
C PRO A 173 -19.02 -26.19 39.37
N THR A 174 -19.12 -25.20 40.26
CA THR A 174 -19.36 -23.81 39.88
C THR A 174 -18.08 -22.99 40.03
N ALA A 175 -17.66 -22.33 38.96
CA ALA A 175 -16.64 -21.29 39.04
C ALA A 175 -17.16 -20.12 39.87
N LEU A 176 -16.41 -19.73 40.91
CA LEU A 176 -16.80 -18.62 41.80
C LEU A 176 -16.58 -17.23 41.18
N GLY A 177 -15.98 -17.18 40.00
CA GLY A 177 -15.66 -15.96 39.27
C GLY A 177 -14.73 -16.24 38.09
N THR A 178 -14.28 -15.17 37.47
CA THR A 178 -13.32 -15.22 36.35
C THR A 178 -11.96 -15.72 36.81
N GLN A 179 -11.22 -16.32 35.89
CA GLN A 179 -9.86 -16.83 36.14
C GLN A 179 -8.93 -16.39 35.02
N SER A 180 -7.64 -16.22 35.31
CA SER A 180 -6.65 -16.02 34.25
C SER A 180 -6.08 -17.35 33.74
N ALA A 181 -5.72 -17.35 32.47
CA ALA A 181 -5.07 -18.47 31.80
C ALA A 181 -4.05 -17.94 30.78
N LEU A 182 -3.05 -18.75 30.47
CA LEU A 182 -2.10 -18.45 29.39
C LEU A 182 -2.58 -19.12 28.10
N VAL A 183 -2.47 -18.41 26.99
CA VAL A 183 -2.77 -18.96 25.66
C VAL A 183 -1.68 -19.96 25.29
N VAL A 184 -2.09 -21.15 24.84
CA VAL A 184 -1.21 -22.24 24.41
C VAL A 184 -1.59 -22.72 23.02
N GLY A 185 -0.66 -23.41 22.36
CA GLY A 185 -0.86 -23.87 21.00
C GLY A 185 0.32 -24.67 20.49
N VAL A 186 0.42 -24.80 19.17
CA VAL A 186 1.47 -25.59 18.53
C VAL A 186 2.83 -24.99 18.87
N PRO A 187 3.80 -25.77 19.40
CA PRO A 187 5.12 -25.28 19.72
C PRO A 187 5.80 -24.58 18.55
N GLY A 188 6.36 -23.38 18.79
CA GLY A 188 7.04 -22.58 17.77
C GLY A 188 6.14 -21.73 16.89
N ALA A 189 4.81 -21.88 16.96
CA ALA A 189 3.88 -20.95 16.32
C ALA A 189 3.67 -19.70 17.18
N ALA A 190 3.38 -18.56 16.55
CA ALA A 190 2.96 -17.35 17.28
C ALA A 190 1.48 -17.40 17.68
N ILE A 191 0.65 -18.10 16.89
CA ILE A 191 -0.80 -18.18 17.05
C ILE A 191 -1.25 -19.61 16.70
N THR A 192 -2.23 -20.12 17.44
CA THR A 192 -2.98 -21.34 17.10
C THR A 192 -4.46 -21.05 17.28
N THR A 193 -5.21 -21.01 16.18
CA THR A 193 -6.66 -20.74 16.15
C THR A 193 -7.33 -21.55 15.04
N GLU A 194 -8.65 -21.56 15.01
CA GLU A 194 -9.46 -22.26 14.02
C GLU A 194 -10.55 -21.32 13.45
N ARG A 195 -11.36 -21.84 12.52
CA ARG A 195 -12.40 -21.09 11.77
C ARG A 195 -13.25 -20.16 12.64
N ASP A 196 -13.59 -20.59 13.87
CA ASP A 196 -14.56 -19.92 14.74
C ASP A 196 -13.92 -18.94 15.74
N HIS A 197 -12.68 -18.50 15.49
CA HIS A 197 -11.97 -17.54 16.34
C HIS A 197 -11.86 -18.02 17.80
N ARG A 198 -11.42 -19.27 17.95
CA ARG A 198 -11.20 -19.92 19.25
C ARG A 198 -9.72 -20.13 19.50
N ILE A 199 -9.33 -20.20 20.76
CA ILE A 199 -7.95 -20.47 21.20
C ILE A 199 -7.93 -21.62 22.20
N LYS A 200 -6.73 -22.13 22.51
CA LYS A 200 -6.52 -23.04 23.64
C LYS A 200 -5.80 -22.30 24.76
N VAL A 201 -6.11 -22.69 25.99
CA VAL A 201 -5.60 -22.03 27.19
C VAL A 201 -5.13 -23.04 28.22
N GLN A 202 -4.20 -22.64 29.08
CA GLN A 202 -3.75 -23.37 30.25
C GLN A 202 -3.89 -22.52 31.51
N PHE A 203 -4.73 -22.97 32.44
CA PHE A 203 -4.96 -22.34 33.73
C PHE A 203 -3.79 -22.61 34.70
N ALA A 204 -3.59 -21.70 35.65
CA ALA A 204 -2.50 -21.78 36.63
C ALA A 204 -2.59 -23.00 37.58
N TRP A 205 -3.79 -23.55 37.81
CA TRP A 205 -3.99 -24.70 38.69
C TRP A 205 -3.81 -26.05 37.99
N GLN A 206 -3.68 -26.07 36.65
CA GLN A 206 -3.40 -27.30 35.92
C GLN A 206 -1.98 -27.77 36.23
N ARG A 207 -1.82 -29.10 36.27
CA ARG A 207 -0.60 -29.77 36.74
C ARG A 207 -0.18 -30.82 35.72
N GLY A 208 1.11 -31.05 35.54
CA GLY A 208 1.58 -32.05 34.58
C GLY A 208 3.02 -31.88 34.14
N ILE A 209 3.29 -32.29 32.91
CA ILE A 209 4.64 -32.28 32.32
C ILE A 209 5.18 -30.87 32.02
N ALA A 210 4.30 -29.89 31.76
CA ALA A 210 4.66 -28.52 31.45
C ALA A 210 3.62 -27.53 32.03
N PRO A 211 3.52 -27.44 33.36
CA PRO A 211 2.64 -26.46 34.01
C PRO A 211 3.13 -25.04 33.73
N ASN A 212 2.26 -24.06 33.93
CA ASN A 212 2.65 -22.65 33.93
C ASN A 212 3.78 -22.44 34.95
N ALA A 213 4.64 -21.43 34.75
CA ALA A 213 5.79 -21.19 35.62
C ALA A 213 5.40 -21.13 37.11
N GLY A 214 6.07 -21.92 37.94
CA GLY A 214 5.76 -22.08 39.37
C GLY A 214 4.62 -23.06 39.71
N GLY A 215 3.98 -23.67 38.69
CA GLY A 215 2.92 -24.65 38.85
C GLY A 215 3.42 -26.04 39.25
N LEU A 216 2.48 -26.93 39.58
CA LEU A 216 2.77 -28.26 40.10
C LEU A 216 3.06 -29.26 38.97
N THR A 217 4.17 -29.99 39.09
CA THR A 217 4.53 -31.06 38.15
C THR A 217 3.96 -32.43 38.53
N ASP A 218 3.43 -32.56 39.75
CA ASP A 218 2.68 -33.76 40.14
C ASP A 218 1.33 -33.79 39.43
N THR A 219 1.03 -34.89 38.77
CA THR A 219 -0.21 -35.07 38.00
C THR A 219 -1.43 -35.31 38.90
N GLY A 220 -1.22 -35.61 40.18
CA GLY A 220 -2.29 -35.85 41.16
C GLY A 220 -3.08 -37.15 40.92
N LEU A 221 -2.70 -37.94 39.92
CA LEU A 221 -3.34 -39.21 39.56
C LEU A 221 -2.28 -40.31 39.53
N LEU A 222 -2.54 -41.42 40.23
CA LEU A 222 -1.64 -42.57 40.31
C LEU A 222 -1.34 -43.20 38.94
N HIS A 223 -2.23 -43.03 37.96
CA HIS A 223 -2.16 -43.71 36.66
C HIS A 223 -1.91 -42.78 35.46
N ASP A 224 -2.07 -41.47 35.60
CA ASP A 224 -1.80 -40.51 34.53
C ASP A 224 -0.46 -39.81 34.81
N LYS A 225 0.55 -40.11 34.00
CA LYS A 225 1.90 -39.51 34.13
C LYS A 225 2.07 -38.22 33.33
N SER A 226 1.11 -37.87 32.48
CA SER A 226 1.12 -36.63 31.69
C SER A 226 0.48 -35.45 32.44
N GLY A 227 -0.58 -35.72 33.20
CA GLY A 227 -1.38 -34.69 33.84
C GLY A 227 -2.19 -33.87 32.84
N ASN A 228 -2.76 -32.76 33.29
CA ASN A 228 -3.64 -31.89 32.52
C ASN A 228 -3.01 -30.56 32.12
N ALA A 229 -1.69 -30.38 32.32
CA ALA A 229 -0.92 -29.23 31.85
C ALA A 229 0.20 -29.64 30.88
N PRO A 230 -0.11 -29.91 29.61
CA PRO A 230 0.89 -30.26 28.60
C PRO A 230 1.64 -29.05 28.03
N GLY A 231 1.20 -27.81 28.30
CA GLY A 231 1.86 -26.59 27.83
C GLY A 231 1.82 -26.37 26.31
N SER A 232 0.90 -27.03 25.60
CA SER A 232 0.82 -27.02 24.13
C SER A 232 -0.62 -27.06 23.63
N GLU A 233 -0.83 -27.23 22.33
CA GLU A 233 -2.12 -27.49 21.71
C GLU A 233 -2.85 -28.73 22.24
N ALA A 234 -2.17 -29.61 22.99
CA ALA A 234 -2.82 -30.70 23.70
C ALA A 234 -3.63 -30.23 24.93
N SER A 235 -3.47 -28.97 25.37
CA SER A 235 -4.21 -28.41 26.49
C SER A 235 -5.69 -28.21 26.13
N GLY A 236 -6.55 -29.06 26.68
CA GLY A 236 -7.99 -28.85 26.75
C GLY A 236 -8.71 -28.58 25.42
N THR A 237 -9.87 -27.94 25.55
CA THR A 237 -10.82 -27.64 24.48
C THR A 237 -10.62 -26.24 23.89
N TRP A 238 -11.25 -26.00 22.74
CA TRP A 238 -11.29 -24.70 22.09
C TRP A 238 -12.22 -23.73 22.81
N VAL A 239 -11.66 -22.62 23.27
CA VAL A 239 -12.33 -21.56 24.04
C VAL A 239 -12.66 -20.38 23.12
N ARG A 240 -13.91 -19.91 23.17
CA ARG A 240 -14.36 -18.73 22.41
C ARG A 240 -13.72 -17.46 22.95
N VAL A 241 -13.41 -16.53 22.06
CA VAL A 241 -12.90 -15.20 22.40
C VAL A 241 -13.99 -14.17 22.15
N ALA A 242 -14.29 -13.38 23.18
CA ALA A 242 -15.19 -12.23 23.07
C ALA A 242 -14.48 -11.10 22.31
N GLU A 243 -15.21 -10.46 21.40
CA GLU A 243 -14.76 -9.34 20.58
C GLU A 243 -15.55 -8.08 20.93
N ALA A 244 -14.93 -6.91 20.75
CA ALA A 244 -15.59 -5.63 21.02
C ALA A 244 -16.79 -5.38 20.10
N LEU A 245 -16.69 -5.84 18.84
CA LEU A 245 -17.77 -5.80 17.84
C LEU A 245 -17.78 -7.12 17.07
N ALA A 246 -18.94 -7.77 16.95
CA ALA A 246 -19.10 -8.99 16.18
C ALA A 246 -20.47 -9.05 15.49
N GLY A 247 -20.47 -9.31 14.18
CA GLY A 247 -21.67 -9.52 13.37
C GLY A 247 -21.40 -10.43 12.16
N PRO A 248 -22.39 -10.65 11.27
CA PRO A 248 -22.25 -11.53 10.12
C PRO A 248 -21.14 -11.08 9.15
N ASN A 249 -19.93 -11.63 9.30
CA ASN A 249 -18.73 -11.29 8.52
C ASN A 249 -18.30 -9.80 8.62
N TRP A 250 -18.50 -9.18 9.79
CA TRP A 250 -17.97 -7.84 10.11
C TRP A 250 -17.76 -7.69 11.62
N GLY A 251 -16.82 -6.85 12.05
CA GLY A 251 -16.50 -6.65 13.47
C GLY A 251 -15.00 -6.43 13.71
N THR A 252 -14.59 -6.55 14.97
CA THR A 252 -13.17 -6.62 15.37
C THR A 252 -12.71 -8.07 15.38
N GLN A 253 -11.40 -8.29 15.17
CA GLN A 253 -10.80 -9.62 15.24
C GLN A 253 -9.34 -9.52 15.72
N PHE A 254 -9.10 -9.81 17.00
CA PHE A 254 -7.80 -9.76 17.66
C PHE A 254 -7.51 -11.08 18.36
N VAL A 255 -6.97 -12.05 17.61
CA VAL A 255 -6.66 -13.38 18.13
C VAL A 255 -5.56 -13.26 19.21
N PRO A 256 -5.83 -13.71 20.45
CA PRO A 256 -4.81 -13.79 21.49
C PRO A 256 -3.65 -14.69 21.05
N ARG A 257 -2.40 -14.23 21.25
CA ARG A 257 -1.19 -14.96 20.83
C ARG A 257 -0.73 -15.92 21.92
N ILE A 258 -0.04 -16.98 21.51
CA ILE A 258 0.54 -17.96 22.44
C ILE A 258 1.46 -17.23 23.43
N GLY A 259 1.33 -17.56 24.71
CA GLY A 259 2.05 -16.92 25.81
C GLY A 259 1.30 -15.74 26.46
N GLY A 260 0.37 -15.09 25.74
CA GLY A 260 -0.42 -13.99 26.30
C GLY A 260 -1.35 -14.44 27.41
N GLU A 261 -1.64 -13.53 28.34
CA GLU A 261 -2.59 -13.77 29.44
C GLU A 261 -4.01 -13.33 29.06
N VAL A 262 -4.97 -14.22 29.25
CA VAL A 262 -6.40 -13.99 29.01
C VAL A 262 -7.21 -14.14 30.29
N LEU A 263 -8.29 -13.37 30.38
CA LEU A 263 -9.31 -13.52 31.42
C LEU A 263 -10.43 -14.40 30.87
N VAL A 264 -10.71 -15.49 31.58
CA VAL A 264 -11.71 -16.50 31.21
C VAL A 264 -12.88 -16.42 32.19
N ASP A 265 -14.08 -16.25 31.66
CA ASP A 265 -15.34 -16.41 32.37
C ASP A 265 -15.99 -17.75 32.02
N PHE A 266 -16.97 -18.18 32.81
CA PHE A 266 -17.64 -19.46 32.67
C PHE A 266 -19.15 -19.22 32.57
N ILE A 267 -19.75 -19.62 31.45
CA ILE A 267 -21.18 -19.34 31.20
C ILE A 267 -22.03 -20.04 32.28
N ALA A 268 -22.83 -19.26 33.00
CA ALA A 268 -23.60 -19.72 34.17
C ALA A 268 -22.76 -20.36 35.29
N GLY A 269 -21.45 -20.03 35.33
CA GLY A 269 -20.50 -20.60 36.28
C GLY A 269 -20.09 -22.05 35.99
N ASP A 270 -20.52 -22.63 34.85
CA ASP A 270 -20.17 -24.01 34.49
C ASP A 270 -18.71 -24.09 34.00
N ILE A 271 -17.86 -24.82 34.72
CA ILE A 271 -16.43 -24.95 34.42
C ILE A 271 -16.14 -25.57 33.03
N ASP A 272 -17.11 -26.27 32.46
CA ASP A 272 -16.99 -26.89 31.13
C ASP A 272 -17.33 -25.91 29.99
N ARG A 273 -17.71 -24.66 30.33
CA ARG A 273 -18.13 -23.63 29.37
C ARG A 273 -17.30 -22.35 29.48
N PRO A 274 -15.97 -22.43 29.29
CA PRO A 274 -15.12 -21.27 29.33
C PRO A 274 -15.36 -20.36 28.11
N VAL A 275 -15.23 -19.05 28.33
CA VAL A 275 -15.18 -18.01 27.31
C VAL A 275 -14.13 -16.98 27.72
N VAL A 276 -13.21 -16.64 26.82
CA VAL A 276 -12.28 -15.53 27.02
C VAL A 276 -13.06 -14.24 26.89
N VAL A 277 -13.01 -13.39 27.93
CA VAL A 277 -13.75 -12.12 27.99
C VAL A 277 -12.83 -10.90 27.89
N ALA A 278 -11.53 -11.05 28.16
CA ALA A 278 -10.53 -9.98 28.03
C ALA A 278 -9.10 -10.54 27.90
N GLN A 279 -8.16 -9.66 27.59
CA GLN A 279 -6.71 -9.89 27.64
C GLN A 279 -6.08 -8.97 28.69
N LEU A 280 -5.00 -9.45 29.32
CA LEU A 280 -4.30 -8.72 30.38
C LEU A 280 -2.82 -8.57 30.02
N TYR A 281 -2.26 -7.41 30.38
CA TYR A 281 -0.82 -7.25 30.52
C TYR A 281 -0.36 -7.88 31.83
N ASN A 282 0.88 -8.34 31.87
CA ASN A 282 1.45 -9.03 33.03
C ASN A 282 2.92 -8.58 33.27
N GLY A 283 3.62 -9.24 34.20
CA GLY A 283 4.99 -8.86 34.55
C GLY A 283 6.02 -9.06 33.41
N ALA A 284 5.73 -9.92 32.44
CA ALA A 284 6.55 -10.13 31.25
C ALA A 284 6.03 -9.33 30.04
N ASP A 285 4.70 -9.28 29.86
CA ASP A 285 4.02 -8.59 28.78
C ASP A 285 3.55 -7.21 29.22
N LEU A 286 4.41 -6.20 29.05
CA LEU A 286 4.12 -4.81 29.41
C LEU A 286 3.25 -4.09 28.36
N PRO A 287 2.46 -3.08 28.75
CA PRO A 287 1.75 -2.24 27.78
C PRO A 287 2.72 -1.49 26.86
N PRO A 288 2.39 -1.31 25.56
CA PRO A 288 3.27 -0.68 24.58
C PRO A 288 3.56 0.80 24.85
N TYR A 289 2.70 1.46 25.64
CA TYR A 289 2.82 2.87 26.00
C TYR A 289 2.85 3.05 27.52
N LEU A 290 3.71 2.28 28.20
CA LEU A 290 3.89 2.36 29.65
C LEU A 290 4.23 3.79 30.10
N ALA A 291 3.52 4.28 31.12
CA ALA A 291 3.68 5.62 31.66
C ALA A 291 3.18 5.72 33.10
N GLY A 292 3.53 6.82 33.78
CA GLY A 292 3.15 7.07 35.16
C GLY A 292 4.26 6.74 36.16
N VAL A 293 3.87 6.39 37.39
CA VAL A 293 4.81 6.07 38.47
C VAL A 293 5.65 4.86 38.07
N ASP A 294 6.96 4.94 38.33
CA ASP A 294 7.97 3.91 38.00
C ASP A 294 8.18 3.60 36.50
N ALA A 295 7.49 4.30 35.60
CA ALA A 295 7.73 4.22 34.17
C ALA A 295 8.88 5.15 33.76
N PRO A 296 9.85 4.71 32.93
CA PRO A 296 10.97 5.53 32.48
C PRO A 296 10.58 6.47 31.33
N THR A 297 9.41 7.12 31.43
CA THR A 297 8.86 7.98 30.37
C THR A 297 8.60 9.40 30.86
N ASN A 298 8.61 10.35 29.94
CA ASN A 298 8.48 11.79 30.25
C ASN A 298 7.04 12.30 30.27
N HIS A 299 6.06 11.43 30.54
CA HIS A 299 4.65 11.83 30.60
C HIS A 299 3.82 10.96 31.55
N ALA A 300 2.69 11.50 32.00
CA ALA A 300 1.81 10.85 32.99
C ALA A 300 0.81 9.83 32.41
N GLY A 301 0.90 9.52 31.11
CA GLY A 301 0.02 8.54 30.42
C GLY A 301 -0.86 9.16 29.34
N VAL A 302 -0.35 10.21 28.69
CA VAL A 302 -1.05 10.96 27.64
C VAL A 302 -1.01 10.27 26.27
N VAL A 303 -0.19 9.22 26.12
CA VAL A 303 -0.02 8.47 24.88
C VAL A 303 -0.84 7.19 24.95
N SER A 304 -1.68 6.97 23.95
CA SER A 304 -2.53 5.79 23.81
C SER A 304 -2.58 5.31 22.36
N GLY A 305 -3.24 4.17 22.12
CA GLY A 305 -3.51 3.67 20.77
C GLY A 305 -3.28 2.17 20.64
N TRP A 306 -2.91 1.75 19.43
CA TRP A 306 -2.73 0.34 19.07
C TRP A 306 -1.30 0.09 18.58
N HIS A 307 -0.70 -1.01 19.02
CA HIS A 307 0.62 -1.46 18.58
C HIS A 307 0.57 -2.98 18.36
N SER A 308 0.97 -3.43 17.18
CA SER A 308 1.05 -4.86 16.84
C SER A 308 2.46 -5.25 16.45
N HIS A 309 2.82 -6.50 16.68
CA HIS A 309 4.06 -7.08 16.14
C HIS A 309 3.75 -7.96 14.92
N ALA A 310 4.65 -8.02 13.95
CA ALA A 310 4.60 -9.05 12.93
C ALA A 310 4.65 -10.46 13.57
N LEU A 311 4.10 -11.48 12.88
CA LEU A 311 4.02 -12.85 13.45
C LEU A 311 5.38 -13.54 13.55
N ASP A 312 6.33 -13.12 12.74
CA ASP A 312 7.75 -13.51 12.80
C ASP A 312 8.56 -12.66 13.81
N GLY A 313 7.90 -11.70 14.47
CA GLY A 313 8.54 -10.74 15.38
C GLY A 313 9.27 -9.59 14.69
N ALA A 314 9.35 -9.56 13.36
CA ALA A 314 10.14 -8.59 12.60
C ALA A 314 9.29 -7.40 12.13
N GLY A 315 9.01 -6.47 13.06
CA GLY A 315 8.35 -5.20 12.74
C GLY A 315 7.00 -5.02 13.41
N PHE A 316 6.29 -3.95 13.03
CA PHE A 316 5.07 -3.53 13.70
C PHE A 316 4.13 -2.74 12.77
N ASN A 317 2.85 -2.70 13.15
CA ASN A 317 1.91 -1.65 12.74
C ASN A 317 1.42 -0.91 13.98
N GLN A 318 1.23 0.40 13.87
CA GLN A 318 0.97 1.26 15.01
C GLN A 318 -0.01 2.38 14.68
N TRP A 319 -0.94 2.63 15.60
CA TRP A 319 -1.69 3.86 15.70
C TRP A 319 -1.43 4.48 17.07
N VAL A 320 -1.07 5.76 17.09
CA VAL A 320 -0.78 6.54 18.31
C VAL A 320 -1.71 7.75 18.36
N VAL A 321 -2.28 7.99 19.53
CA VAL A 321 -2.95 9.23 19.94
C VAL A 321 -2.18 9.80 21.11
N ASP A 322 -1.86 11.09 21.07
CA ASP A 322 -1.18 11.80 22.16
C ASP A 322 -2.02 13.00 22.56
N ASP A 323 -2.59 12.91 23.76
CA ASP A 323 -3.48 13.91 24.36
C ASP A 323 -2.73 14.90 25.27
N SER A 324 -1.42 15.07 25.03
CA SER A 324 -0.63 16.10 25.69
C SER A 324 -1.26 17.47 25.52
N GLN A 325 -1.37 18.21 26.61
CA GLN A 325 -1.99 19.54 26.63
C GLN A 325 -1.39 20.46 25.56
N ALA A 326 -2.26 20.99 24.69
CA ALA A 326 -1.90 21.86 23.55
C ALA A 326 -0.91 21.26 22.53
N GLN A 327 -0.69 19.94 22.58
CA GLN A 327 0.24 19.21 21.71
C GLN A 327 -0.43 17.96 21.11
N LEU A 328 -1.72 18.07 20.80
CA LEU A 328 -2.50 16.97 20.24
C LEU A 328 -1.90 16.49 18.94
N ARG A 329 -1.69 15.17 18.83
CA ARG A 329 -1.22 14.55 17.59
C ARG A 329 -1.76 13.15 17.42
N MET A 330 -1.74 12.70 16.17
CA MET A 330 -1.96 11.30 15.82
C MET A 330 -0.83 10.83 14.89
N ARG A 331 -0.51 9.54 14.97
CA ARG A 331 0.39 8.86 14.03
C ARG A 331 -0.17 7.50 13.65
N LEU A 332 -0.27 7.24 12.35
CA LEU A 332 -0.46 5.90 11.81
C LEU A 332 0.85 5.49 11.14
N ALA A 333 1.41 4.34 11.51
CA ALA A 333 2.73 3.92 11.04
C ALA A 333 2.83 2.41 10.80
N SER A 334 3.64 2.04 9.81
CA SER A 334 4.12 0.68 9.59
C SER A 334 5.66 0.69 9.58
N SER A 335 6.29 -0.32 10.18
CA SER A 335 7.75 -0.46 10.09
C SER A 335 8.23 -0.67 8.66
N SER A 336 7.37 -1.20 7.78
CA SER A 336 7.66 -1.41 6.37
C SER A 336 7.94 -0.08 5.66
N ALA A 337 9.19 0.08 5.19
CA ALA A 337 9.71 1.32 4.63
C ALA A 337 9.52 2.56 5.53
N ALA A 338 9.39 2.34 6.85
CA ALA A 338 9.14 3.36 7.85
C ALA A 338 8.01 4.36 7.45
N SER A 339 6.95 3.80 6.87
CA SER A 339 5.84 4.53 6.25
C SER A 339 4.87 5.04 7.30
N GLN A 340 4.57 6.34 7.28
CA GLN A 340 3.74 6.98 8.30
C GLN A 340 2.92 8.15 7.78
N ILE A 341 1.75 8.33 8.41
CA ILE A 341 0.92 9.54 8.37
C ILE A 341 0.96 10.15 9.77
N ASN A 342 1.39 11.39 9.88
CA ASN A 342 1.37 12.13 11.13
C ASN A 342 0.47 13.36 11.00
N LEU A 343 -0.28 13.67 12.06
CA LEU A 343 -1.23 14.79 12.13
C LEU A 343 -1.02 15.56 13.44
N GLY A 344 -1.16 16.88 13.41
CA GLY A 344 -1.12 17.75 14.59
C GLY A 344 0.30 18.15 14.99
N TYR A 345 0.62 18.05 16.28
CA TYR A 345 1.92 18.43 16.86
C TYR A 345 2.96 17.32 16.67
N LEU A 346 3.84 17.45 15.68
CA LEU A 346 4.77 16.39 15.31
C LEU A 346 5.94 16.35 16.30
N VAL A 347 6.19 15.19 16.92
CA VAL A 347 7.38 14.93 17.75
C VAL A 347 8.12 13.69 17.26
N ALA A 348 9.42 13.62 17.55
CA ALA A 348 10.18 12.39 17.41
C ALA A 348 9.66 11.34 18.40
N GLN A 349 9.49 10.09 17.95
CA GLN A 349 9.09 8.97 18.81
C GLN A 349 9.54 7.68 18.14
N SER A 350 10.43 6.94 18.80
CA SER A 350 10.80 5.60 18.34
C SER A 350 9.60 4.66 18.49
N ALA A 351 9.49 3.68 17.59
CA ALA A 351 8.26 2.91 17.46
C ALA A 351 7.78 2.14 18.71
N PRO A 352 8.64 1.45 19.48
CA PRO A 352 8.21 0.73 20.68
C PRO A 352 8.18 1.61 21.94
N SER A 353 8.39 2.92 21.82
CA SER A 353 8.56 3.79 22.99
C SER A 353 7.34 4.66 23.24
N ALA A 354 6.95 4.76 24.52
CA ALA A 354 6.08 5.82 25.00
C ALA A 354 6.81 7.18 25.12
N GLN A 355 8.14 7.23 24.99
CA GLN A 355 8.88 8.47 25.16
C GLN A 355 8.49 9.53 24.12
N ARG A 356 8.12 10.72 24.59
CA ARG A 356 7.93 11.89 23.72
C ARG A 356 9.29 12.52 23.45
N GLY A 357 9.69 12.56 22.19
CA GLY A 357 10.94 13.18 21.76
C GLY A 357 10.79 14.66 21.43
N SER A 358 11.77 15.21 20.71
CA SER A 358 11.81 16.61 20.32
C SER A 358 10.70 16.98 19.34
N TYR A 359 10.25 18.23 19.42
CA TYR A 359 9.37 18.83 18.42
C TYR A 359 9.99 18.79 17.01
N ARG A 360 9.20 18.41 16.01
CA ARG A 360 9.58 18.30 14.60
C ARG A 360 8.79 19.24 13.69
N GLY A 361 7.63 19.74 14.12
CA GLY A 361 6.78 20.60 13.31
C GLY A 361 5.30 20.46 13.64
N ALA A 362 4.44 21.14 12.89
CA ALA A 362 2.99 21.04 13.03
C ALA A 362 2.31 20.93 11.67
N GLY A 363 1.15 20.29 11.62
CA GLY A 363 0.38 20.09 10.39
C GLY A 363 0.18 18.62 10.08
N PHE A 364 0.34 18.22 8.81
CA PHE A 364 0.35 16.82 8.41
C PHE A 364 1.69 16.45 7.75
N GLU A 365 2.15 15.21 7.95
CA GLU A 365 3.35 14.67 7.32
C GLU A 365 3.04 13.28 6.76
N LEU A 366 3.25 13.10 5.45
CA LEU A 366 3.35 11.79 4.81
C LEU A 366 4.84 11.48 4.62
N ARG A 367 5.33 10.37 5.18
CA ARG A 367 6.74 9.96 5.05
C ARG A 367 6.83 8.48 4.73
N SER A 368 7.73 8.13 3.82
CA SER A 368 8.18 6.75 3.56
C SER A 368 9.62 6.78 3.06
N ASP A 369 10.36 5.71 3.31
CA ASP A 369 11.67 5.45 2.69
C ASP A 369 11.53 4.74 1.32
N ALA A 370 10.29 4.43 0.91
CA ALA A 370 9.95 3.88 -0.39
C ALA A 370 9.15 4.90 -1.24
N TRP A 371 8.48 4.42 -2.28
CA TRP A 371 7.69 5.26 -3.19
C TRP A 371 6.49 5.91 -2.48
N GLY A 372 6.29 7.22 -2.73
CA GLY A 372 5.06 7.94 -2.39
C GLY A 372 4.24 8.22 -3.65
N VAL A 373 2.95 7.90 -3.63
CA VAL A 373 2.03 8.19 -4.74
C VAL A 373 0.82 8.94 -4.20
N VAL A 374 0.57 10.14 -4.72
CA VAL A 374 -0.69 10.88 -4.56
C VAL A 374 -1.41 10.86 -5.90
N ARG A 375 -2.60 10.25 -5.94
CA ARG A 375 -3.39 10.08 -7.16
C ARG A 375 -4.85 10.40 -6.87
N GLY A 376 -5.37 11.43 -7.52
CA GLY A 376 -6.81 11.71 -7.60
C GLY A 376 -7.32 11.42 -9.00
N GLY A 377 -8.22 10.45 -9.16
CA GLY A 377 -8.78 10.08 -10.47
C GLY A 377 -9.54 11.21 -11.15
N ASP A 378 -10.11 12.12 -10.37
CA ASP A 378 -10.80 13.33 -10.83
C ASP A 378 -9.94 14.60 -10.75
N GLY A 379 -8.66 14.46 -10.33
CA GLY A 379 -7.69 15.54 -10.22
C GLY A 379 -7.14 15.78 -8.81
N VAL A 380 -6.20 16.72 -8.69
CA VAL A 380 -5.48 17.06 -7.45
C VAL A 380 -5.32 18.57 -7.32
N LEU A 381 -5.75 19.14 -6.18
CA LEU A 381 -5.49 20.52 -5.80
C LEU A 381 -4.38 20.56 -4.74
N LEU A 382 -3.30 21.28 -5.02
CA LEU A 382 -2.23 21.58 -4.06
C LEU A 382 -2.21 23.09 -3.82
N SER A 383 -2.58 23.52 -2.61
CA SER A 383 -2.70 24.94 -2.27
C SER A 383 -2.03 25.28 -0.94
N SER A 384 -1.38 26.44 -0.88
CA SER A 384 -0.91 27.06 0.36
C SER A 384 -1.80 28.23 0.83
N ALA A 385 -2.96 28.44 0.21
CA ALA A 385 -3.90 29.49 0.59
C ALA A 385 -4.52 29.18 1.96
N ALA A 386 -4.29 30.05 2.93
CA ALA A 386 -4.87 29.91 4.26
C ALA A 386 -6.31 30.42 4.26
N ARG A 387 -7.24 29.65 4.83
CA ARG A 387 -8.60 30.09 5.12
C ARG A 387 -8.70 30.45 6.59
N LEU A 388 -8.99 31.71 6.90
CA LEU A 388 -8.89 32.30 8.24
C LEU A 388 -9.99 31.87 9.24
N GLN A 389 -10.96 31.05 8.81
CA GLN A 389 -12.01 30.54 9.68
C GLN A 389 -11.60 29.24 10.38
N SER A 390 -12.06 29.04 11.62
CA SER A 390 -11.74 27.86 12.44
C SER A 390 -12.83 26.78 12.33
N GLY A 391 -12.46 25.54 12.02
CA GLY A 391 -13.38 24.38 11.95
C GLY A 391 -12.83 23.21 11.12
N ALA A 392 -13.45 22.03 11.23
CA ALA A 392 -12.99 20.79 10.59
C ALA A 392 -13.17 20.75 9.05
N SER A 393 -13.94 21.70 8.50
CA SER A 393 -14.13 21.92 7.05
C SER A 393 -14.19 23.43 6.84
N VAL A 394 -13.13 24.02 6.28
CA VAL A 394 -12.95 25.47 6.34
C VAL A 394 -13.68 26.19 5.21
N ALA A 395 -14.65 27.03 5.60
CA ALA A 395 -15.44 28.02 4.84
C ALA A 395 -16.23 27.55 3.59
N SER A 396 -15.80 26.47 2.94
CA SER A 396 -16.33 26.00 1.66
C SER A 396 -15.93 24.53 1.46
N THR A 397 -16.04 24.03 0.23
CA THR A 397 -15.77 22.62 -0.11
C THR A 397 -14.27 22.34 -0.19
N GLN A 398 -13.92 21.04 -0.24
CA GLN A 398 -12.53 20.58 -0.38
C GLN A 398 -11.87 21.09 -1.67
N MET A 399 -12.65 21.23 -2.75
CA MET A 399 -12.15 21.61 -4.08
C MET A 399 -12.36 23.08 -4.42
N ASP A 400 -12.86 23.88 -3.49
CA ASP A 400 -12.88 25.33 -3.65
C ASP A 400 -11.44 25.83 -3.86
N ALA A 401 -11.23 26.54 -4.96
CA ALA A 401 -9.94 27.09 -5.37
C ALA A 401 -10.05 28.59 -5.69
N ALA A 402 -10.96 29.33 -5.04
CA ALA A 402 -11.27 30.74 -5.33
C ALA A 402 -10.02 31.65 -5.46
N GLU A 403 -9.02 31.51 -4.58
CA GLU A 403 -7.78 32.29 -4.65
C GLU A 403 -6.96 31.97 -5.91
N ALA A 404 -6.84 30.68 -6.23
CA ALA A 404 -6.16 30.24 -7.45
C ALA A 404 -6.92 30.67 -8.71
N MET A 405 -8.26 30.63 -8.67
CA MET A 405 -9.12 31.09 -9.76
C MET A 405 -8.96 32.58 -10.04
N ALA A 406 -8.84 33.41 -9.00
CA ALA A 406 -8.55 34.83 -9.16
C ALA A 406 -7.19 35.07 -9.84
N GLN A 407 -6.15 34.32 -9.45
CA GLN A 407 -4.82 34.37 -10.09
C GLN A 407 -4.87 33.93 -11.55
N LEU A 408 -5.59 32.85 -11.87
CA LEU A 408 -5.75 32.35 -13.25
C LEU A 408 -6.48 33.36 -14.14
N LYS A 409 -7.57 33.96 -13.66
CA LYS A 409 -8.29 35.02 -14.40
C LYS A 409 -7.42 36.25 -14.63
N GLY A 410 -6.61 36.65 -13.64
CA GLY A 410 -5.63 37.72 -13.79
C GLY A 410 -4.56 37.41 -14.84
N ALA A 411 -4.02 36.18 -14.84
CA ALA A 411 -3.06 35.72 -15.84
C ALA A 411 -3.67 35.68 -17.26
N GLN A 412 -4.92 35.27 -17.39
CA GLN A 412 -5.63 35.30 -18.67
C GLN A 412 -5.80 36.73 -19.19
N ALA A 413 -6.25 37.66 -18.34
CA ALA A 413 -6.42 39.06 -18.73
C ALA A 413 -5.10 39.71 -19.20
N LEU A 414 -3.99 39.43 -18.51
CA LEU A 414 -2.66 39.89 -18.93
C LEU A 414 -2.23 39.28 -20.26
N SER A 415 -2.41 37.96 -20.42
CA SER A 415 -2.11 37.24 -21.65
C SER A 415 -2.90 37.78 -22.85
N THR A 416 -4.20 38.08 -22.67
CA THR A 416 -5.04 38.74 -23.69
C THR A 416 -4.47 40.09 -24.07
N ALA A 417 -4.22 40.98 -23.10
CA ALA A 417 -3.75 42.34 -23.37
C ALA A 417 -2.42 42.38 -24.16
N LEU A 418 -1.47 41.50 -23.80
CA LEU A 418 -0.19 41.39 -24.51
C LEU A 418 -0.35 40.78 -25.91
N THR A 419 -1.24 39.80 -26.07
CA THR A 419 -1.52 39.16 -27.36
C THR A 419 -2.21 40.12 -28.33
N ASP A 420 -3.12 40.96 -27.82
CA ASP A 420 -3.80 41.99 -28.62
C ASP A 420 -2.80 43.04 -29.11
N ALA A 421 -1.92 43.52 -28.22
CA ALA A 421 -0.86 44.47 -28.59
C ALA A 421 0.12 43.88 -29.62
N ALA A 422 0.50 42.62 -29.46
CA ALA A 422 1.34 41.90 -30.42
C ALA A 422 0.64 41.78 -31.79
N THR A 423 -0.64 41.39 -31.80
CA THR A 423 -1.43 41.21 -33.02
C THR A 423 -1.63 42.53 -33.76
N GLN A 424 -1.85 43.64 -33.04
CA GLN A 424 -1.93 44.99 -33.63
C GLN A 424 -0.63 45.39 -34.35
N GLN A 425 0.52 44.93 -33.86
CA GLN A 425 1.84 45.13 -34.47
C GLN A 425 2.23 44.01 -35.44
N LYS A 426 1.27 43.18 -35.86
CA LYS A 426 1.46 42.05 -36.78
C LYS A 426 2.48 41.00 -36.29
N ALA A 427 2.78 40.98 -35.00
CA ALA A 427 3.55 39.89 -34.40
C ALA A 427 2.70 38.61 -34.34
N LEU A 428 3.35 37.45 -34.38
CA LEU A 428 2.66 36.16 -34.33
C LEU A 428 1.99 35.95 -32.97
N SER A 429 0.77 35.44 -32.99
CA SER A 429 0.00 35.04 -31.82
C SER A 429 -0.59 33.63 -31.99
N SER A 430 -0.94 32.97 -30.87
CA SER A 430 -1.51 31.63 -30.88
C SER A 430 -2.91 31.62 -30.29
N ALA A 431 -3.92 31.58 -31.16
CA ALA A 431 -5.33 31.45 -30.74
C ALA A 431 -5.58 30.14 -29.97
N SER A 432 -4.91 29.05 -30.34
CA SER A 432 -5.08 27.75 -29.66
C SER A 432 -4.50 27.76 -28.24
N ALA A 433 -3.40 28.49 -28.01
CA ALA A 433 -2.89 28.71 -26.65
C ALA A 433 -3.91 29.53 -25.84
N HIS A 434 -4.41 30.62 -26.39
CA HIS A 434 -5.39 31.44 -25.68
C HIS A 434 -6.66 30.64 -25.31
N GLN A 435 -7.16 29.82 -26.23
CA GLN A 435 -8.30 28.94 -25.99
C GLN A 435 -8.01 27.89 -24.90
N ALA A 436 -6.84 27.25 -24.92
CA ALA A 436 -6.47 26.26 -23.92
C ALA A 436 -6.43 26.84 -22.49
N GLN A 437 -6.01 28.10 -22.34
CA GLN A 437 -6.04 28.81 -21.06
C GLN A 437 -7.49 29.06 -20.59
N ALA A 438 -8.37 29.49 -21.50
CA ALA A 438 -9.78 29.69 -21.21
C ALA A 438 -10.49 28.38 -20.82
N ASP A 439 -10.20 27.28 -21.53
CA ASP A 439 -10.77 25.96 -21.26
C ASP A 439 -10.35 25.43 -19.88
N PHE A 440 -9.09 25.65 -19.48
CA PHE A 440 -8.60 25.28 -18.15
C PHE A 440 -9.32 26.05 -17.03
N ILE A 441 -9.51 27.36 -17.23
CA ILE A 441 -10.26 28.21 -16.29
C ILE A 441 -11.71 27.73 -16.19
N GLY A 442 -12.40 27.52 -17.31
CA GLY A 442 -13.79 27.05 -17.31
C GLY A 442 -13.97 25.66 -16.66
N ALA A 443 -12.99 24.77 -16.86
CA ALA A 443 -12.97 23.44 -16.24
C ALA A 443 -12.70 23.45 -14.72
N THR A 444 -12.23 24.58 -14.18
CA THR A 444 -11.97 24.79 -12.75
C THR A 444 -13.05 25.67 -12.10
N ASP A 445 -13.65 26.57 -12.86
CA ASP A 445 -14.67 27.50 -12.38
C ASP A 445 -15.99 26.79 -12.09
N ALA A 446 -16.41 26.80 -10.83
CA ALA A 446 -17.66 26.22 -10.38
C ALA A 446 -18.91 26.92 -10.92
N GLN A 447 -18.76 28.10 -11.50
CA GLN A 447 -19.85 28.81 -12.21
C GLN A 447 -19.89 28.47 -13.71
N ASP A 448 -18.97 27.64 -14.21
CA ASP A 448 -18.95 27.16 -15.60
C ASP A 448 -19.03 25.62 -15.68
N LYS A 449 -17.88 24.91 -15.70
CA LYS A 449 -17.84 23.43 -15.81
C LYS A 449 -17.29 22.76 -14.55
N GLY A 450 -16.66 23.52 -13.66
CA GLY A 450 -15.99 23.06 -12.44
C GLY A 450 -16.93 22.71 -11.28
N MET A 451 -18.08 22.09 -11.57
CA MET A 451 -19.06 21.68 -10.56
C MET A 451 -19.43 20.21 -10.65
N HIS A 452 -19.83 19.64 -9.53
CA HIS A 452 -20.47 18.33 -9.52
C HIS A 452 -21.77 18.34 -10.34
N PRO A 453 -22.14 17.20 -10.97
CA PRO A 453 -23.49 17.01 -11.47
C PRO A 453 -24.51 17.22 -10.35
N THR A 454 -25.75 17.58 -10.70
CA THR A 454 -26.81 17.88 -9.73
C THR A 454 -27.01 16.80 -8.67
N SER A 455 -26.73 15.53 -8.97
CA SER A 455 -26.78 14.42 -8.02
C SER A 455 -25.50 13.57 -8.06
N VAL A 456 -24.98 13.23 -6.88
CA VAL A 456 -23.84 12.34 -6.65
C VAL A 456 -24.28 11.26 -5.67
N ASN A 457 -24.23 9.98 -6.08
CA ASN A 457 -24.67 8.83 -5.28
C ASN A 457 -26.10 8.99 -4.69
N GLY A 458 -27.00 9.60 -5.45
CA GLY A 458 -28.38 9.84 -5.03
C GLY A 458 -28.59 11.05 -4.11
N GLN A 459 -27.55 11.86 -3.86
CA GLN A 459 -27.63 13.08 -3.04
C GLN A 459 -27.43 14.31 -3.90
N THR A 460 -28.22 15.37 -3.65
CA THR A 460 -28.06 16.66 -4.34
C THR A 460 -26.72 17.30 -3.99
N ALA A 461 -25.93 17.64 -5.02
CA ALA A 461 -24.58 18.21 -4.85
C ALA A 461 -24.59 19.75 -4.82
N GLN A 462 -25.14 20.29 -3.74
CA GLN A 462 -25.20 21.73 -3.48
C GLN A 462 -24.63 22.05 -2.10
N LYS A 463 -24.08 23.26 -1.94
CA LYS A 463 -23.64 23.73 -0.63
C LYS A 463 -24.84 24.01 0.25
N ALA A 464 -24.70 23.82 1.56
CA ALA A 464 -25.72 24.27 2.51
C ALA A 464 -25.58 25.77 2.78
N THR A 465 -26.69 26.46 3.03
CA THR A 465 -26.63 27.84 3.53
C THR A 465 -25.95 27.88 4.90
N VAL A 466 -25.18 28.94 5.15
CA VAL A 466 -24.30 29.05 6.32
C VAL A 466 -25.07 28.82 7.62
N GLY A 467 -24.59 27.88 8.44
CA GLY A 467 -25.16 27.57 9.75
C GLY A 467 -26.41 26.68 9.74
N ASN A 468 -26.84 26.15 8.58
CA ASN A 468 -27.93 25.18 8.52
C ASN A 468 -27.61 23.99 7.58
N ARG A 469 -28.59 23.10 7.38
CA ARG A 469 -28.52 21.95 6.47
C ARG A 469 -29.33 22.14 5.18
N THR A 470 -29.96 23.29 5.02
CA THR A 470 -30.77 23.64 3.84
C THR A 470 -29.83 23.92 2.68
N LEU A 471 -30.05 23.24 1.56
CA LEU A 471 -29.23 23.41 0.37
C LEU A 471 -29.53 24.77 -0.29
N ASP A 472 -28.47 25.44 -0.73
CA ASP A 472 -28.52 26.65 -1.52
C ASP A 472 -28.46 26.26 -3.01
N ALA A 473 -29.55 26.52 -3.73
CA ALA A 473 -29.69 26.12 -5.12
C ALA A 473 -28.69 26.82 -6.05
N ASP A 474 -28.21 28.00 -5.66
CA ASP A 474 -27.31 28.85 -6.44
C ASP A 474 -25.83 28.61 -6.11
N GLN A 475 -25.54 27.67 -5.20
CA GLN A 475 -24.18 27.36 -4.74
C GLN A 475 -23.80 25.90 -5.06
N PRO A 476 -23.26 25.63 -6.27
CA PRO A 476 -22.78 24.31 -6.62
C PRO A 476 -21.57 23.89 -5.81
N VAL A 477 -21.36 22.59 -5.65
CA VAL A 477 -20.14 22.03 -5.03
C VAL A 477 -19.03 21.96 -6.09
N GLU A 478 -17.88 22.54 -5.79
CA GLU A 478 -16.73 22.59 -6.69
C GLU A 478 -16.13 21.21 -6.99
N ARG A 479 -15.67 21.03 -8.22
CA ARG A 479 -14.76 19.95 -8.63
C ARG A 479 -14.00 20.38 -9.89
N PHE A 480 -12.98 19.63 -10.30
CA PHE A 480 -12.47 19.79 -11.65
C PHE A 480 -13.36 19.05 -12.66
N ALA A 481 -13.61 19.67 -13.81
CA ALA A 481 -14.38 19.06 -14.90
C ALA A 481 -13.60 17.94 -15.62
N ALA A 482 -12.27 17.93 -15.45
CA ALA A 482 -11.32 17.00 -16.04
C ALA A 482 -10.21 16.65 -15.04
N PRO A 483 -9.54 15.49 -15.18
CA PRO A 483 -8.48 15.06 -14.26
C PRO A 483 -7.23 15.92 -14.42
N MET A 484 -7.15 16.99 -13.63
CA MET A 484 -6.07 17.98 -13.69
C MET A 484 -5.36 18.14 -12.35
N VAL A 485 -4.13 18.68 -12.39
CA VAL A 485 -3.39 19.08 -11.20
C VAL A 485 -3.28 20.61 -11.19
N LEU A 486 -3.87 21.24 -10.19
CA LEU A 486 -3.73 22.68 -9.94
C LEU A 486 -2.82 22.89 -8.74
N MET A 487 -1.70 23.59 -8.97
CA MET A 487 -0.77 24.01 -7.92
C MET A 487 -0.85 25.52 -7.75
N ALA A 488 -1.22 25.97 -6.56
CA ALA A 488 -1.34 27.39 -6.24
C ALA A 488 -0.63 27.71 -4.92
N SER A 489 -0.02 28.89 -4.84
CA SER A 489 0.57 29.40 -3.61
C SER A 489 0.19 30.84 -3.39
N ALA A 490 0.01 31.22 -2.13
CA ALA A 490 -0.14 32.61 -1.71
C ALA A 490 1.18 33.40 -1.83
N ALA A 491 2.33 32.73 -1.94
CA ALA A 491 3.64 33.37 -2.01
C ALA A 491 4.48 32.87 -3.18
N THR A 492 5.01 31.64 -3.11
CA THR A 492 6.02 31.15 -4.07
C THR A 492 5.86 29.67 -4.36
N ILE A 493 6.07 29.28 -5.62
CA ILE A 493 6.26 27.89 -6.05
C ILE A 493 7.67 27.79 -6.65
N ASN A 494 8.46 26.80 -6.22
CA ASN A 494 9.81 26.56 -6.71
C ASN A 494 9.97 25.13 -7.22
N TRP A 495 10.59 24.97 -8.39
CA TRP A 495 10.93 23.65 -8.97
C TRP A 495 12.45 23.53 -9.06
N ALA A 496 13.04 22.68 -8.23
CA ALA A 496 14.48 22.48 -8.16
C ALA A 496 14.84 20.99 -8.25
N SER A 497 15.93 20.69 -8.97
CA SER A 497 16.48 19.34 -9.13
C SER A 497 18.01 19.47 -9.23
N ALA A 498 18.74 18.52 -8.63
CA ALA A 498 20.20 18.48 -8.76
C ALA A 498 20.66 17.95 -10.13
N ALA A 499 19.79 17.22 -10.81
CA ALA A 499 20.05 16.69 -12.15
C ALA A 499 19.31 17.54 -13.18
N SER A 500 18.16 17.06 -13.65
CA SER A 500 17.39 17.72 -14.71
C SER A 500 15.95 17.99 -14.25
N THR A 501 15.36 19.05 -14.81
CA THR A 501 13.92 19.34 -14.76
C THR A 501 13.41 19.36 -16.21
N ALA A 502 12.37 18.58 -16.51
CA ALA A 502 11.75 18.55 -17.83
C ALA A 502 10.29 19.02 -17.75
N ILE A 503 9.87 19.87 -18.68
CA ILE A 503 8.49 20.35 -18.82
C ILE A 503 8.04 20.00 -20.23
N PHE A 504 6.95 19.24 -20.34
CA PHE A 504 6.39 18.80 -21.61
C PHE A 504 4.87 18.91 -21.57
N ALA A 505 4.28 19.37 -22.67
CA ALA A 505 2.86 19.28 -22.92
C ALA A 505 2.66 18.77 -24.35
N GLY A 506 1.72 17.85 -24.55
CA GLY A 506 1.29 17.46 -25.90
C GLY A 506 0.51 18.55 -26.62
N GLY A 507 0.00 19.55 -25.87
CA GLY A 507 -0.61 20.78 -26.37
C GLY A 507 0.34 21.96 -26.21
N GLN A 508 -0.06 22.96 -25.43
CA GLN A 508 0.69 24.21 -25.24
C GLN A 508 1.36 24.27 -23.86
N VAL A 509 2.53 24.92 -23.80
CA VAL A 509 3.11 25.40 -22.53
C VAL A 509 3.04 26.92 -22.52
N GLN A 510 2.54 27.50 -21.43
CA GLN A 510 2.39 28.94 -21.27
C GLN A 510 3.10 29.41 -20.02
N TRP A 511 3.88 30.48 -20.16
CA TRP A 511 4.51 31.18 -19.05
C TRP A 511 4.02 32.62 -19.07
N THR A 512 3.25 33.00 -18.05
CA THR A 512 2.74 34.35 -17.88
C THR A 512 3.29 34.93 -16.59
N SER A 513 3.99 36.06 -16.69
CA SER A 513 4.56 36.77 -15.54
C SER A 513 3.94 38.15 -15.47
N GLY A 514 3.49 38.55 -14.28
CA GLY A 514 2.97 39.91 -14.04
C GLY A 514 4.05 41.00 -14.07
N THR A 515 5.32 40.60 -13.96
CA THR A 515 6.50 41.48 -13.97
C THR A 515 7.58 40.87 -14.88
N ASP A 516 8.82 40.73 -14.39
CA ASP A 516 9.94 40.26 -15.20
C ASP A 516 9.93 38.74 -15.39
N THR A 517 10.46 38.29 -16.53
CA THR A 517 10.75 36.87 -16.79
C THR A 517 12.23 36.71 -17.10
N HIS A 518 12.93 35.89 -16.33
CA HIS A 518 14.36 35.64 -16.50
C HIS A 518 14.63 34.21 -16.97
N TRP A 519 15.35 34.09 -18.09
CA TRP A 519 15.91 32.83 -18.59
C TRP A 519 17.43 32.93 -18.55
N ALA A 520 18.06 32.17 -17.65
CA ALA A 520 19.50 32.18 -17.49
C ALA A 520 20.04 30.74 -17.60
N ALA A 521 21.07 30.56 -18.42
CA ALA A 521 21.79 29.30 -18.56
C ALA A 521 23.29 29.57 -18.44
N ALA A 522 23.99 28.78 -17.63
CA ALA A 522 25.44 28.92 -17.46
C ALA A 522 26.22 28.52 -18.73
N GLN A 523 25.61 27.70 -19.59
CA GLN A 523 26.18 27.28 -20.87
C GLN A 523 25.35 27.85 -22.01
N THR A 524 24.33 27.11 -22.48
CA THR A 524 23.58 27.47 -23.68
C THR A 524 22.10 27.65 -23.36
N LEU A 525 21.53 28.78 -23.80
CA LEU A 525 20.09 28.96 -23.95
C LEU A 525 19.75 28.78 -25.43
N SER A 526 18.94 27.77 -25.78
CA SER A 526 18.56 27.45 -27.15
C SER A 526 17.04 27.38 -27.30
N THR A 527 16.52 28.06 -28.32
CA THR A 527 15.09 28.03 -28.69
C THR A 527 14.96 27.47 -30.10
N VAL A 528 14.16 26.42 -30.26
CA VAL A 528 13.91 25.77 -31.55
C VAL A 528 12.40 25.66 -31.75
N SER A 529 11.91 26.12 -32.89
CA SER A 529 10.49 26.09 -33.24
C SER A 529 10.28 25.41 -34.59
N GLY A 530 9.31 24.50 -34.67
CA GLY A 530 9.02 23.76 -35.92
C GLY A 530 8.19 24.54 -36.94
N TYR A 531 7.58 25.65 -36.55
CA TYR A 531 6.78 26.50 -37.44
C TYR A 531 7.31 27.93 -37.49
N ALA A 532 7.22 28.67 -36.38
CA ALA A 532 7.67 30.05 -36.32
C ALA A 532 8.11 30.45 -34.91
N THR A 533 8.96 31.47 -34.83
CA THR A 533 9.39 32.14 -33.59
C THR A 533 9.13 33.63 -33.73
N ALA A 534 8.54 34.26 -32.70
CA ALA A 534 8.36 35.71 -32.64
C ALA A 534 8.98 36.27 -31.37
N LEU A 535 9.69 37.40 -31.51
CA LEU A 535 10.16 38.22 -30.41
C LEU A 535 9.48 39.58 -30.53
N PHE A 536 8.60 39.88 -29.59
CA PHE A 536 7.83 41.11 -29.56
C PHE A 536 7.99 41.80 -28.20
N THR A 537 8.14 43.12 -28.23
CA THR A 537 8.13 43.97 -27.05
C THR A 537 7.22 45.16 -27.34
N HIS A 538 6.29 45.45 -26.44
CA HIS A 538 5.38 46.58 -26.61
C HIS A 538 6.10 47.91 -26.34
N ALA A 539 7.00 47.94 -25.36
CA ALA A 539 7.79 49.11 -24.97
C ALA A 539 9.17 48.67 -24.45
N GLY A 540 10.19 49.51 -24.65
CA GLY A 540 11.57 49.27 -24.16
C GLY A 540 12.54 48.69 -25.20
N GLY A 541 12.05 48.12 -26.30
CA GLY A 541 12.89 47.62 -27.41
C GLY A 541 13.53 46.25 -27.15
N ILE A 542 14.26 45.73 -28.14
CA ILE A 542 14.96 44.44 -28.09
C ILE A 542 16.47 44.70 -28.12
N GLN A 543 17.22 44.04 -27.24
CA GLN A 543 18.69 44.05 -27.24
C GLN A 543 19.22 42.64 -27.49
N ALA A 544 20.06 42.48 -28.51
CA ALA A 544 20.75 41.23 -28.84
C ALA A 544 22.26 41.48 -28.84
N ILE A 545 22.93 41.07 -27.77
CA ILE A 545 24.34 41.39 -27.50
C ILE A 545 25.12 40.09 -27.28
N ALA A 546 26.14 39.84 -28.09
CA ALA A 546 27.17 38.84 -27.79
C ALA A 546 28.36 39.56 -27.13
N GLY A 547 28.57 39.33 -25.83
CA GLY A 547 29.71 39.92 -25.11
C GLY A 547 31.06 39.38 -25.61
N ASN A 548 31.08 38.13 -26.08
CA ASN A 548 32.17 37.50 -26.81
C ASN A 548 31.58 36.63 -27.93
N GLY A 549 32.22 36.60 -29.09
CA GLY A 549 31.74 35.86 -30.27
C GLY A 549 30.79 36.66 -31.17
N PRO A 550 30.41 36.11 -32.33
CA PRO A 550 29.62 36.82 -33.33
C PRO A 550 28.11 36.80 -33.02
N VAL A 551 27.42 37.85 -33.47
CA VAL A 551 25.96 37.83 -33.67
C VAL A 551 25.71 37.51 -35.14
N SER A 552 24.85 36.54 -35.44
CA SER A 552 24.51 36.12 -36.81
C SER A 552 23.00 36.09 -37.00
N LEU A 553 22.53 36.73 -38.07
CA LEU A 553 21.14 36.72 -38.53
C LEU A 553 21.11 36.18 -39.96
N GLN A 554 20.34 35.12 -40.22
CA GLN A 554 20.32 34.45 -41.52
C GLN A 554 18.90 34.03 -41.88
N ALA A 555 18.51 34.27 -43.13
CA ALA A 555 17.33 33.70 -43.77
C ALA A 555 17.79 32.90 -44.99
N HIS A 556 17.63 31.57 -44.96
CA HIS A 556 18.23 30.69 -45.97
C HIS A 556 17.38 30.55 -47.24
N THR A 557 16.06 30.54 -47.07
CA THR A 557 15.11 30.28 -48.17
C THR A 557 14.26 31.50 -48.52
N ASP A 558 14.25 32.52 -47.67
CA ASP A 558 13.37 33.68 -47.77
C ASP A 558 14.10 34.98 -47.44
N ALA A 559 13.42 36.11 -47.55
CA ALA A 559 13.97 37.44 -47.31
C ALA A 559 14.38 37.66 -45.84
N LEU A 560 15.50 38.35 -45.65
CA LEU A 560 15.86 38.98 -44.38
C LEU A 560 15.48 40.47 -44.46
N GLU A 561 14.49 40.89 -43.68
CA GLU A 561 14.03 42.29 -43.62
C GLU A 561 14.52 42.98 -42.33
N ILE A 562 15.16 44.14 -42.47
CA ILE A 562 15.55 45.02 -41.35
C ILE A 562 14.95 46.40 -41.63
N LEU A 563 13.89 46.74 -40.89
CA LEU A 563 13.11 47.96 -41.09
C LEU A 563 13.18 48.84 -39.84
N ALA A 564 13.24 50.16 -40.04
CA ALA A 564 13.12 51.15 -38.97
C ALA A 564 12.39 52.39 -39.50
N ASP A 565 11.44 52.93 -38.73
CA ASP A 565 10.75 54.19 -39.05
C ASP A 565 11.69 55.41 -38.97
N GLN A 566 12.78 55.28 -38.21
CA GLN A 566 13.81 56.29 -38.07
C GLN A 566 15.08 55.86 -38.83
N ALA A 567 16.23 55.83 -38.15
CA ALA A 567 17.49 55.49 -38.78
C ALA A 567 17.83 54.01 -38.61
N VAL A 568 18.35 53.39 -39.67
CA VAL A 568 19.15 52.16 -39.60
C VAL A 568 20.63 52.57 -39.63
N THR A 569 21.38 52.20 -38.58
CA THR A 569 22.82 52.52 -38.46
C THR A 569 23.63 51.23 -38.48
N VAL A 570 24.51 51.08 -39.48
CA VAL A 570 25.44 49.95 -39.61
C VAL A 570 26.86 50.49 -39.48
N VAL A 571 27.58 50.06 -38.44
CA VAL A 571 28.92 50.55 -38.12
C VAL A 571 29.85 49.37 -37.84
N SER A 572 30.96 49.31 -38.58
CA SER A 572 32.14 48.54 -38.19
C SER A 572 33.17 49.52 -37.62
N VAL A 573 33.54 49.34 -36.35
CA VAL A 573 34.39 50.31 -35.64
C VAL A 573 35.87 50.14 -35.99
N GLN A 574 36.31 48.90 -36.25
CA GLN A 574 37.73 48.57 -36.40
C GLN A 574 38.09 48.05 -37.79
N ASP A 575 37.14 47.51 -38.54
CA ASP A 575 37.41 46.78 -39.78
C ASP A 575 36.51 47.30 -40.90
N CYS A 576 35.75 46.43 -41.58
CA CYS A 576 34.99 46.78 -42.77
C CYS A 576 33.49 46.46 -42.64
N ILE A 577 32.71 47.07 -43.54
CA ILE A 577 31.32 46.68 -43.84
C ILE A 577 31.33 46.11 -45.26
N GLU A 578 30.96 44.84 -45.40
CA GLU A 578 30.82 44.18 -46.69
C GLU A 578 29.34 43.97 -47.04
N ILE A 579 28.90 44.53 -48.18
CA ILE A 579 27.57 44.27 -48.75
C ILE A 579 27.78 43.48 -50.04
N LYS A 580 27.34 42.22 -50.05
CA LYS A 580 27.52 41.28 -51.15
C LYS A 580 26.16 40.77 -51.63
N ALA A 581 25.94 40.74 -52.93
CA ALA A 581 24.78 40.12 -53.55
C ALA A 581 25.19 39.44 -54.86
N SER A 582 24.57 38.32 -55.21
CA SER A 582 24.86 37.58 -56.45
C SER A 582 24.24 38.22 -57.70
N GLN A 583 23.15 38.97 -57.54
CA GLN A 583 22.42 39.59 -58.65
C GLN A 583 22.53 41.12 -58.65
N LYS A 584 22.17 41.77 -57.52
CA LYS A 584 21.98 43.22 -57.49
C LYS A 584 22.18 43.80 -56.09
N ILE A 585 22.87 44.93 -56.01
CA ILE A 585 22.89 45.82 -54.84
C ILE A 585 22.29 47.16 -55.27
N THR A 586 21.33 47.70 -54.50
CA THR A 586 20.75 49.03 -54.74
C THR A 586 20.80 49.84 -53.46
N LEU A 587 21.46 51.00 -53.52
CA LEU A 587 21.45 52.01 -52.46
C LEU A 587 20.64 53.18 -52.96
N GLN A 588 19.49 53.46 -52.34
CA GLN A 588 18.56 54.48 -52.81
C GLN A 588 18.17 55.46 -51.70
N ALA A 589 18.18 56.76 -52.03
CA ALA A 589 17.68 57.84 -51.20
C ALA A 589 16.82 58.78 -52.06
N GLY A 590 15.50 58.75 -51.86
CA GLY A 590 14.54 59.47 -52.70
C GLY A 590 14.64 59.06 -54.17
N GLN A 591 14.91 60.02 -55.05
CA GLN A 591 15.07 59.80 -56.49
C GLN A 591 16.53 59.54 -56.92
N SER A 592 17.48 59.51 -55.97
CA SER A 592 18.89 59.22 -56.26
C SER A 592 19.23 57.78 -55.88
N SER A 593 19.99 57.07 -56.73
CA SER A 593 20.43 55.71 -56.44
C SER A 593 21.81 55.37 -57.00
N VAL A 594 22.45 54.41 -56.35
CA VAL A 594 23.63 53.69 -56.81
C VAL A 594 23.26 52.22 -56.93
N THR A 595 23.38 51.67 -58.14
CA THR A 595 23.01 50.28 -58.43
C THR A 595 24.22 49.53 -58.98
N LEU A 596 24.53 48.38 -58.38
CA LEU A 596 25.51 47.42 -58.88
C LEU A 596 24.73 46.21 -59.40
N GLU A 597 24.84 45.90 -60.70
CA GLU A 597 24.10 44.81 -61.35
C GLU A 597 24.91 44.23 -62.51
N GLY A 598 25.18 42.93 -62.46
CA GLY A 598 26.10 42.27 -63.40
C GLY A 598 27.53 42.85 -63.30
N GLY A 599 28.02 43.44 -64.39
CA GLY A 599 29.32 44.13 -64.43
C GLY A 599 29.23 45.66 -64.36
N ASN A 600 28.03 46.22 -64.21
CA ASN A 600 27.80 47.67 -64.33
C ASN A 600 27.61 48.34 -62.96
N ILE A 601 28.06 49.59 -62.86
CA ILE A 601 27.74 50.51 -61.77
C ILE A 601 26.93 51.67 -62.37
N THR A 602 25.69 51.86 -61.92
CA THR A 602 24.79 52.90 -62.41
C THR A 602 24.52 53.94 -61.32
N PHE A 603 24.82 55.20 -61.60
CA PHE A 603 24.44 56.35 -60.77
C PHE A 603 23.22 57.04 -61.39
N ALA A 604 22.06 56.98 -60.75
CA ALA A 604 20.87 57.71 -61.17
C ALA A 604 20.67 58.91 -60.25
N CYS A 605 20.78 60.12 -60.77
CA CYS A 605 20.63 61.38 -60.03
C CYS A 605 19.91 62.40 -60.95
N PRO A 606 18.63 62.74 -60.71
CA PRO A 606 17.87 63.64 -61.60
C PRO A 606 18.42 65.08 -61.71
N ARG A 607 19.39 65.44 -60.86
CA ARG A 607 20.00 66.77 -60.81
C ARG A 607 21.53 66.64 -60.89
N LEU A 608 22.26 67.29 -59.99
CA LEU A 608 23.70 67.36 -60.02
C LEU A 608 24.35 66.08 -59.47
N PHE A 609 25.13 65.39 -60.30
CA PHE A 609 26.12 64.42 -59.84
C PHE A 609 27.45 65.16 -59.59
N SER A 610 27.77 65.42 -58.32
CA SER A 610 29.00 66.14 -57.93
C SER A 610 30.02 65.16 -57.35
N VAL A 611 31.17 65.07 -57.99
CA VAL A 611 32.35 64.33 -57.49
C VAL A 611 33.38 65.36 -57.05
N LYS A 612 33.85 65.32 -55.81
CA LYS A 612 34.81 66.29 -55.25
C LYS A 612 36.17 65.60 -55.03
N GLY A 613 37.18 65.96 -55.83
CA GLY A 613 38.57 65.47 -55.70
C GLY A 613 39.59 66.48 -56.23
N GLY A 614 40.84 66.40 -55.77
CA GLY A 614 41.93 67.29 -56.22
C GLY A 614 42.39 67.04 -57.66
N VAL A 615 42.16 65.82 -58.20
CA VAL A 615 42.40 65.38 -59.59
C VAL A 615 41.39 64.28 -59.90
N HIS A 616 40.85 64.23 -61.13
CA HIS A 616 39.98 63.15 -61.61
C HIS A 616 40.69 62.38 -62.73
N ALA A 617 41.58 61.44 -62.38
CA ALA A 617 42.23 60.57 -63.34
C ALA A 617 41.33 59.36 -63.61
N PHE A 618 40.82 59.24 -64.83
CA PHE A 618 40.28 57.99 -65.34
C PHE A 618 41.43 57.31 -66.08
N GLU A 619 42.06 56.31 -65.46
CA GLU A 619 43.13 55.55 -66.08
C GLU A 619 42.60 54.75 -67.28
N ASP A 620 43.43 54.53 -68.30
CA ASP A 620 43.10 53.65 -69.42
C ASP A 620 42.77 52.24 -68.91
N GLY A 621 41.84 51.56 -69.59
CA GLY A 621 41.22 50.33 -69.12
C GLY A 621 42.21 49.27 -68.64
N SER A 622 42.13 48.91 -67.36
CA SER A 622 42.77 47.71 -66.82
C SER A 622 42.18 46.47 -67.52
N SER A 623 42.89 45.89 -68.47
CA SER A 623 42.59 44.55 -68.96
C SER A 623 43.04 43.52 -67.92
N LYS A 624 42.14 43.13 -67.02
CA LYS A 624 42.21 41.78 -66.49
C LYS A 624 41.85 40.85 -67.64
N ALA A 625 42.84 40.17 -68.22
CA ALA A 625 42.58 39.08 -69.12
C ALA A 625 41.59 38.12 -68.42
N ALA A 626 40.47 37.86 -69.06
CA ALA A 626 39.54 36.84 -68.62
C ALA A 626 40.35 35.55 -68.39
N GLY A 627 40.25 34.99 -67.18
CA GLY A 627 40.66 33.62 -66.95
C GLY A 627 39.72 32.70 -67.71
N LEU A 628 39.91 32.60 -69.02
CA LEU A 628 39.37 31.52 -69.82
C LEU A 628 39.92 30.22 -69.22
N GLY A 629 39.02 29.39 -68.70
CA GLY A 629 39.35 27.99 -68.44
C GLY A 629 40.01 27.43 -69.69
N LYS A 630 41.22 26.86 -69.54
CA LYS A 630 41.99 26.32 -70.65
C LYS A 630 41.09 25.40 -71.48
N LEU A 631 40.87 25.77 -72.74
CA LEU A 631 40.44 24.81 -73.75
C LEU A 631 41.53 23.72 -73.84
N PRO A 632 41.16 22.45 -74.10
CA PRO A 632 42.13 21.37 -74.18
C PRO A 632 43.19 21.71 -75.23
N ASP A 633 44.43 21.87 -74.80
CA ASP A 633 45.56 22.04 -75.72
C ASP A 633 45.94 20.65 -76.23
N SER A 634 45.73 20.42 -77.53
CA SER A 634 46.11 19.20 -78.25
C SER A 634 47.59 19.21 -78.69
N ARG A 635 48.42 20.09 -78.12
CA ARG A 635 49.87 20.07 -78.34
C ARG A 635 50.52 19.04 -77.43
N VAL A 636 50.97 17.95 -78.05
CA VAL A 636 51.86 16.95 -77.44
C VAL A 636 53.17 17.65 -77.03
N PRO A 637 53.59 17.60 -75.75
CA PRO A 637 54.91 18.07 -75.35
C PRO A 637 56.00 17.19 -75.99
N LEU A 638 56.92 17.82 -76.73
CA LEU A 638 58.13 17.15 -77.21
C LEU A 638 59.22 17.26 -76.14
N TYR A 639 59.83 16.13 -75.79
CA TYR A 639 60.91 15.99 -74.82
C TYR A 639 62.23 15.73 -75.55
N ASP A 640 63.31 16.40 -75.16
CA ASP A 640 64.65 16.11 -75.67
C ASP A 640 65.35 15.10 -74.74
N LEU A 641 65.41 13.83 -75.15
CA LEU A 641 66.01 12.76 -74.36
C LEU A 641 67.42 12.41 -74.85
N ARG A 642 68.32 12.08 -73.91
CA ARG A 642 69.60 11.42 -74.16
C ARG A 642 69.65 10.11 -73.39
N TYR A 643 70.18 9.07 -74.01
CA TYR A 643 70.30 7.74 -73.39
C TYR A 643 71.76 7.49 -73.04
N CYS A 644 72.02 6.93 -71.86
CA CYS A 644 73.37 6.50 -71.48
C CYS A 644 73.52 5.01 -71.79
N LEU A 645 74.44 4.67 -72.68
CA LEU A 645 74.78 3.28 -72.98
C LEU A 645 75.78 2.80 -71.94
N THR A 646 75.44 1.70 -71.26
CA THR A 646 76.28 1.07 -70.25
C THR A 646 76.51 -0.38 -70.64
N ASP A 647 77.68 -0.89 -70.31
CA ASP A 647 77.99 -2.31 -70.47
C ASP A 647 77.07 -3.13 -69.56
N SER A 648 76.41 -4.15 -70.13
CA SER A 648 75.39 -4.92 -69.43
C SER A 648 75.94 -5.86 -68.36
N VAL A 649 77.26 -6.10 -68.33
CA VAL A 649 77.92 -7.02 -67.39
C VAL A 649 78.55 -6.24 -66.22
N TYR A 650 79.17 -5.09 -66.49
CA TYR A 650 79.91 -4.31 -65.49
C TYR A 650 79.27 -2.96 -65.14
N GLY A 651 78.20 -2.54 -65.82
CA GLY A 651 77.46 -1.30 -65.55
C GLY A 651 78.24 -0.01 -65.83
N VAL A 652 79.38 -0.11 -66.52
CA VAL A 652 80.24 1.04 -66.85
C VAL A 652 79.75 1.71 -68.13
N PRO A 653 79.68 3.06 -68.20
CA PRO A 653 79.30 3.74 -69.43
C PRO A 653 80.21 3.42 -70.61
N LEU A 654 79.60 3.09 -71.76
CA LEU A 654 80.27 2.79 -73.02
C LEU A 654 80.64 4.10 -73.69
N SER A 655 81.83 4.61 -73.37
CA SER A 655 82.38 5.84 -73.96
C SER A 655 82.85 5.61 -75.40
N ARG A 656 82.59 6.59 -76.28
CA ARG A 656 83.02 6.59 -77.69
C ARG A 656 82.55 5.38 -78.50
N GLN A 657 81.41 4.83 -78.13
CA GLN A 657 80.82 3.69 -78.80
C GLN A 657 79.90 4.18 -79.94
N PRO A 658 80.13 3.75 -81.19
CA PRO A 658 79.18 3.95 -82.28
C PRO A 658 77.86 3.24 -81.99
N TYR A 659 76.75 3.94 -82.17
CA TYR A 659 75.42 3.42 -81.93
C TYR A 659 74.45 3.86 -83.02
N ARG A 660 73.40 3.06 -83.18
CA ARG A 660 72.19 3.40 -83.94
C ARG A 660 70.99 3.32 -83.01
N LEU A 661 70.27 4.43 -82.88
CA LEU A 661 69.14 4.57 -81.98
C LEU A 661 67.87 4.78 -82.79
N ARG A 662 66.83 3.98 -82.51
CA ARG A 662 65.53 4.10 -83.19
C ARG A 662 64.47 4.60 -82.22
N VAL A 663 63.88 5.75 -82.54
CA VAL A 663 62.75 6.33 -81.78
C VAL A 663 61.61 6.66 -82.73
N ASN A 664 60.42 6.12 -82.44
CA ASN A 664 59.19 6.42 -83.20
C ASN A 664 59.30 6.23 -84.73
N GLY A 665 60.18 5.34 -85.19
CA GLY A 665 60.41 5.04 -86.60
C GLY A 665 61.59 5.77 -87.24
N ASP A 666 62.12 6.82 -86.60
CA ASP A 666 63.29 7.56 -87.04
C ASP A 666 64.60 6.94 -86.51
N VAL A 667 65.65 6.98 -87.32
CA VAL A 667 66.96 6.37 -87.03
C VAL A 667 68.00 7.48 -86.81
N PHE A 668 68.66 7.45 -85.66
CA PHE A 668 69.74 8.38 -85.30
C PHE A 668 71.03 7.60 -85.08
N GLU A 669 72.08 7.93 -85.81
CA GLU A 669 73.40 7.33 -85.66
C GLU A 669 74.38 8.34 -85.08
N GLY A 670 75.29 7.86 -84.25
CA GLY A 670 76.28 8.71 -83.60
C GLY A 670 77.28 7.90 -82.80
N ILE A 671 78.21 8.61 -82.16
CA ILE A 671 79.18 8.04 -81.23
C ILE A 671 78.87 8.61 -79.85
N THR A 672 78.78 7.76 -78.83
CA THR A 672 78.52 8.22 -77.45
C THR A 672 79.66 9.10 -76.92
N ASP A 673 79.32 10.03 -76.02
CA ASP A 673 80.33 10.91 -75.42
C ASP A 673 81.23 10.18 -74.40
N ASP A 674 82.15 10.94 -73.77
CA ASP A 674 83.08 10.40 -72.77
C ASP A 674 82.37 9.83 -71.51
N LYS A 675 81.06 10.06 -71.37
CA LYS A 675 80.20 9.56 -70.28
C LYS A 675 79.16 8.56 -70.75
N GLY A 676 79.24 8.09 -72.00
CA GLY A 676 78.36 7.08 -72.59
C GLY A 676 77.01 7.60 -73.07
N TYR A 677 76.79 8.92 -73.14
CA TYR A 677 75.50 9.47 -73.59
C TYR A 677 75.41 9.57 -75.11
N THR A 678 74.22 9.29 -75.64
CA THR A 678 73.83 9.57 -77.03
C THR A 678 73.60 11.07 -77.25
N THR A 679 73.55 11.48 -78.52
CA THR A 679 73.00 12.79 -78.90
C THR A 679 71.54 12.91 -78.49
N SER A 680 71.07 14.15 -78.35
CA SER A 680 69.70 14.46 -77.96
C SER A 680 68.73 14.09 -79.07
N VAL A 681 67.68 13.33 -78.75
CA VAL A 681 66.62 12.96 -79.69
C VAL A 681 65.27 13.44 -79.18
N PRO A 682 64.44 14.07 -80.03
CA PRO A 682 63.11 14.54 -79.64
C PRO A 682 62.13 13.37 -79.55
N THR A 683 61.37 13.27 -78.47
CA THR A 683 60.39 12.22 -78.21
C THR A 683 59.04 12.83 -77.78
N GLY A 684 57.93 12.22 -78.17
CA GLY A 684 56.58 12.68 -77.76
C GLY A 684 56.19 12.30 -76.32
N ASP A 685 57.05 11.56 -75.61
CA ASP A 685 56.83 11.09 -74.25
C ASP A 685 58.16 11.09 -73.47
N SER A 686 58.10 11.44 -72.19
CA SER A 686 59.21 11.48 -71.23
C SER A 686 59.81 10.11 -70.91
N SER A 687 59.13 9.02 -71.28
CA SER A 687 59.58 7.63 -71.09
C SER A 687 59.40 6.78 -72.35
N ALA A 688 59.85 7.28 -73.50
CA ALA A 688 59.79 6.51 -74.73
C ALA A 688 60.76 5.30 -74.70
N ASN A 689 60.23 4.09 -74.91
CA ASN A 689 61.07 2.90 -75.08
C ASN A 689 61.80 2.99 -76.43
N VAL A 690 63.13 3.07 -76.38
CA VAL A 690 63.98 3.12 -77.57
C VAL A 690 64.76 1.82 -77.72
N MET A 691 64.99 1.43 -78.96
CA MET A 691 65.89 0.32 -79.28
C MET A 691 67.22 0.90 -79.70
N VAL A 692 68.28 0.52 -78.99
CA VAL A 692 69.65 0.93 -79.30
C VAL A 692 70.43 -0.29 -79.78
N GLU A 693 71.01 -0.16 -80.96
CA GLU A 693 71.91 -1.14 -81.56
C GLU A 693 73.34 -0.61 -81.44
N ILE A 694 74.20 -1.37 -80.78
CA ILE A 694 75.63 -1.05 -80.67
C ILE A 694 76.30 -1.52 -81.95
N LEU A 695 76.93 -0.60 -82.68
CA LEU A 695 77.65 -0.92 -83.91
C LEU A 695 79.10 -1.26 -83.56
N GLY A 696 79.60 -2.40 -84.03
CA GLY A 696 81.01 -2.79 -83.86
C GLY A 696 81.92 -1.94 -84.74
N GLU A 697 83.15 -1.70 -84.30
CA GLU A 697 84.15 -0.88 -85.01
C GLU A 697 84.37 -1.43 -86.44
N GLY A 698 83.77 -0.77 -87.43
CA GLY A 698 83.89 -1.17 -88.84
C GLY A 698 82.89 -0.55 -89.82
N GLU A 699 81.74 -0.05 -89.36
CA GLU A 699 80.72 0.51 -90.26
C GLU A 699 80.15 1.84 -89.77
N VAL A 700 80.84 2.95 -90.07
CA VAL A 700 80.24 4.30 -90.16
C VAL A 700 80.96 5.06 -91.28
N ASN A 701 80.28 5.29 -92.41
CA ASN A 701 80.73 6.15 -93.51
C ASN A 701 79.53 7.02 -93.94
N GLY A 702 79.67 8.35 -93.81
CA GLY A 702 78.75 9.35 -94.38
C GLY A 702 77.98 10.14 -93.35
#